data_AF-A0AAE0DHJ3-F1
#
_entry.id   AF-A0AAE0DHJ3-F1
#
_cell.length_a   1.000
_cell.length_b   1.000
_cell.length_c   1.000
_cell.angle_alpha   90.00
_cell.angle_beta   90.00
_cell.angle_gamma   90.00
#
_symmetry.space_group_name_H-M   'P 1'
#
loop_
_entity.id
_entity.type
_entity.pdbx_description
1 polymer ?
#
loop_
_entity_poly.entity_id
_entity_poly.type
_entity_poly.pdbx_seq_one_letter_code
_entity_poly.pdbx_strand_id
1 'polypeptide(L)'
;MGRAQRKKGRLPPSFYIEQRAQLAAQGKTQPKVADNTTKSLASVLKKWKRKFIFHRSLWLPSLMKSLSGFCGELGYNPGTFLEDAQVPDFKIFWKWTMDRYNRIGVASSLKNYWRVLRMHALDKADRDFDPRERRDIKNYINVLIDEYGLRTTPKKKPVIGLDDLYLLLYTHWMLDDSTFKDERQRVQVATGLLMAAFFGCRPCSLFDTRVKLDEPDDSDVPTDDTAVASAQRARKAANDVKMDESNHAKSHRDGDTGMSIDAALKVDRDSNTAWNGDSDSDSDSGSLYVCDEDCDTDDDCDAGPEETRSFLYRHFTISIVANPTPGKPNLVFMKATLLHTKGEDNNPRIKTLVIGGGDDDPLFSLLDHFISLAVRGDAFEATSAKNVENMFRVQIPPGRKSLTLKWKRQVLDLPVFREPLRGAGAVGTSPTAPLRASTWITYLKRLGQKAGFEHAFTQYGLRRGLLNVVNNSAPASVRDQLFDHQQGAVGYYLDQEIRLDTESCYLGKPSNEVVQKMARLASLTADASAPMELSSEQKTKLKQHSQVIHLGQRNKALTTRIHATGYNTIGDAKGTPLFNKKKKAEARLSCFKIKLRNHMIVQARKRHFRKADTLAFDAQFTATAAAHMVTPDTHPAKPIEYNIPERAEVVRLTCSPGDGLSDREKLRRRIQVIEARAALCDRRETQRRGRPKSTVKQEESEGAVNESEEDANADFPMVCRPTQSLFRLGDERLSYQGRVYEYAKPNKMMNEVEKHLKKYTPKDQVPCPHPQCKAADWSCPV
;
A
#
# COMPACT_ATOMS: atom_id res chain seq x y z
N MET A 1 25.98 -14.49 -11.51
CA MET A 1 26.23 -15.86 -12.04
C MET A 1 26.80 -15.69 -13.44
N GLY A 2 28.02 -16.19 -13.70
CA GLY A 2 28.60 -16.10 -15.04
C GLY A 2 27.73 -16.81 -16.08
N ARG A 3 27.41 -16.13 -17.19
CA ARG A 3 26.74 -16.77 -18.33
C ARG A 3 27.60 -17.94 -18.79
N ALA A 4 27.03 -19.15 -18.80
CA ALA A 4 27.69 -20.29 -19.41
C ALA A 4 28.02 -19.94 -20.87
N GLN A 5 29.31 -19.93 -21.22
CA GLN A 5 29.74 -19.70 -22.60
C GLN A 5 29.11 -20.78 -23.49
N ARG A 6 28.32 -20.34 -24.48
CA ARG A 6 27.81 -21.22 -25.55
C ARG A 6 29.04 -21.85 -26.23
N LYS A 7 29.15 -23.17 -26.22
CA LYS A 7 30.20 -23.88 -26.98
C LYS A 7 30.08 -23.46 -28.45
N LYS A 8 31.11 -22.81 -28.99
CA LYS A 8 31.16 -22.39 -30.40
C LYS A 8 31.49 -23.63 -31.26
N GLY A 9 30.56 -24.04 -32.13
CA GLY A 9 30.71 -25.15 -33.09
C GLY A 9 29.42 -25.97 -33.28
N ARG A 10 29.18 -26.49 -34.50
CA ARG A 10 28.07 -27.44 -34.75
C ARG A 10 28.39 -28.76 -34.06
N LEU A 11 27.54 -29.15 -33.11
CA LEU A 11 27.63 -30.46 -32.45
C LEU A 11 27.16 -31.56 -33.42
N PRO A 12 27.80 -32.75 -33.41
CA PRO A 12 27.41 -33.85 -34.29
C PRO A 12 26.03 -34.42 -33.91
N PRO A 13 25.25 -34.99 -34.86
CA PRO A 13 23.94 -35.56 -34.59
C PRO A 13 23.93 -36.63 -33.48
N SER A 14 25.03 -37.39 -33.34
CA SER A 14 25.21 -38.40 -32.29
C SER A 14 25.09 -37.82 -30.88
N PHE A 15 25.57 -36.59 -30.65
CA PHE A 15 25.44 -35.90 -29.37
C PHE A 15 23.96 -35.66 -29.01
N TYR A 16 23.13 -35.26 -29.98
CA TYR A 16 21.71 -35.02 -29.75
C TYR A 16 20.91 -36.32 -29.58
N ILE A 17 21.33 -37.40 -30.24
CA ILE A 17 20.74 -38.73 -30.05
C ILE A 17 20.99 -39.22 -28.62
N GLU A 18 22.23 -39.09 -28.13
CA GLU A 18 22.58 -39.43 -26.76
C GLU A 18 21.88 -38.51 -25.75
N GLN A 19 21.83 -37.20 -26.02
CA GLN A 19 21.13 -36.23 -25.18
C GLN A 19 19.62 -36.52 -25.13
N ARG A 20 19.00 -36.97 -26.23
CA ARG A 20 17.60 -37.40 -26.25
C ARG A 20 17.40 -38.63 -25.37
N ALA A 21 18.29 -39.61 -25.41
CA ALA A 21 18.22 -40.78 -24.55
C ALA A 21 18.36 -40.40 -23.06
N GLN A 22 19.27 -39.48 -22.75
CA GLN A 22 19.46 -38.93 -21.41
C GLN A 22 18.21 -38.15 -20.93
N LEU A 23 17.63 -37.29 -21.77
CA LEU A 23 16.42 -36.54 -21.45
C LEU A 23 15.19 -37.45 -21.30
N ALA A 24 15.08 -38.51 -22.11
CA ALA A 24 14.03 -39.51 -21.98
C ALA A 24 14.15 -40.27 -20.64
N ALA A 25 15.38 -40.59 -20.21
CA ALA A 25 15.63 -41.22 -18.91
C ALA A 25 15.39 -40.26 -17.72
N GLN A 26 15.62 -38.95 -17.90
CA GLN A 26 15.37 -37.92 -16.88
C GLN A 26 13.87 -37.62 -16.66
N GLY A 27 12.99 -38.03 -17.59
CA GLY A 27 11.55 -37.83 -17.49
C GLY A 27 11.10 -36.39 -17.76
N LYS A 28 9.90 -36.02 -17.29
CA LYS A 28 9.32 -34.70 -17.55
C LYS A 28 10.12 -33.59 -16.86
N THR A 29 10.56 -32.61 -17.62
CA THR A 29 11.11 -31.35 -17.07
C THR A 29 10.06 -30.63 -16.24
N GLN A 30 10.32 -30.45 -14.94
CA GLN A 30 9.39 -29.74 -14.07
C GLN A 30 9.32 -28.24 -14.42
N PRO A 31 8.14 -27.61 -14.29
CA PRO A 31 8.00 -26.19 -14.56
C PRO A 31 8.86 -25.36 -13.60
N LYS A 32 9.61 -24.39 -14.14
CA LYS A 32 10.33 -23.40 -13.31
C LYS A 32 9.30 -22.46 -12.68
N VAL A 33 9.00 -22.67 -11.40
CA VAL A 33 8.03 -21.86 -10.65
C VAL A 33 8.73 -20.64 -10.08
N ALA A 34 8.20 -19.44 -10.36
CA ALA A 34 8.70 -18.18 -9.82
C ALA A 34 8.80 -18.21 -8.28
N ASP A 35 9.83 -17.59 -7.73
CA ASP A 35 10.18 -17.58 -6.31
C ASP A 35 9.02 -17.22 -5.38
N ASN A 36 8.21 -16.23 -5.78
CA ASN A 36 7.01 -15.84 -5.04
C ASN A 36 5.92 -16.91 -5.07
N THR A 37 5.80 -17.64 -6.17
CA THR A 37 4.87 -18.75 -6.33
C THR A 37 5.35 -19.95 -5.49
N THR A 38 6.65 -20.25 -5.48
CA THR A 38 7.29 -21.30 -4.65
C THR A 38 7.20 -20.97 -3.16
N LYS A 39 7.50 -19.73 -2.74
CA LYS A 39 7.30 -19.24 -1.36
C LYS A 39 5.82 -19.25 -0.97
N SER A 40 4.91 -18.98 -1.90
CA SER A 40 3.47 -19.08 -1.64
C SER A 40 3.02 -20.52 -1.44
N LEU A 41 3.52 -21.48 -2.24
CA LEU A 41 3.29 -22.91 -2.12
C LEU A 41 3.92 -23.48 -0.83
N ALA A 42 5.17 -23.12 -0.51
CA ALA A 42 5.87 -23.52 0.70
C ALA A 42 5.25 -22.93 1.98
N SER A 43 4.85 -21.66 1.99
CA SER A 43 4.11 -21.03 3.10
C SER A 43 2.74 -21.69 3.32
N VAL A 44 2.15 -22.19 2.25
CA VAL A 44 0.91 -22.95 2.25
C VAL A 44 1.12 -24.39 2.76
N LEU A 45 2.22 -25.04 2.39
CA LEU A 45 2.60 -26.39 2.85
C LEU A 45 3.09 -26.39 4.32
N LYS A 46 3.81 -25.36 4.77
CA LYS A 46 4.17 -25.13 6.19
C LYS A 46 2.89 -24.91 7.03
N LYS A 47 1.82 -24.35 6.43
CA LYS A 47 0.47 -24.28 7.02
C LYS A 47 -0.31 -25.58 6.96
N TRP A 48 0.10 -26.56 6.15
CA TRP A 48 -0.46 -27.91 6.13
C TRP A 48 0.13 -28.73 7.29
N LYS A 49 1.47 -28.74 7.47
CA LYS A 49 2.15 -29.40 8.59
C LYS A 49 1.77 -28.86 9.98
N ARG A 50 1.61 -27.54 10.14
CA ARG A 50 1.22 -26.91 11.43
C ARG A 50 -0.27 -27.01 11.78
N LYS A 51 -1.11 -27.65 10.96
CA LYS A 51 -2.58 -27.57 11.06
C LYS A 51 -3.31 -28.78 11.65
N PHE A 52 -2.64 -29.57 12.49
CA PHE A 52 -3.36 -30.36 13.48
C PHE A 52 -3.97 -29.46 14.58
N ILE A 53 -3.48 -28.23 14.76
CA ILE A 53 -4.00 -27.29 15.76
C ILE A 53 -3.91 -25.86 15.20
N PHE A 54 -5.06 -25.17 15.13
CA PHE A 54 -5.26 -23.72 14.90
C PHE A 54 -5.45 -23.16 13.46
N HIS A 55 -6.47 -22.30 13.39
CA HIS A 55 -7.12 -21.81 12.18
C HIS A 55 -6.69 -20.37 11.84
N ARG A 56 -6.54 -20.10 10.52
CA ARG A 56 -7.14 -18.98 9.72
C ARG A 56 -6.14 -18.19 8.80
N SER A 57 -6.38 -18.38 7.49
CA SER A 57 -5.91 -17.73 6.25
C SER A 57 -4.55 -18.08 5.61
N LEU A 58 -4.60 -18.94 4.58
CA LEU A 58 -4.19 -18.72 3.18
C LEU A 58 -5.27 -19.42 2.33
N TRP A 59 -5.47 -19.05 1.06
CA TRP A 59 -6.58 -19.57 0.25
C TRP A 59 -6.47 -21.08 -0.04
N LEU A 60 -5.26 -21.60 -0.29
CA LEU A 60 -5.05 -23.05 -0.35
C LEU A 60 -5.41 -23.73 0.99
N PRO A 61 -4.99 -23.27 2.19
CA PRO A 61 -5.47 -23.84 3.45
C PRO A 61 -6.96 -23.71 3.76
N SER A 62 -7.72 -22.90 3.01
CA SER A 62 -9.18 -22.88 3.11
C SER A 62 -9.79 -23.90 2.16
N LEU A 63 -9.33 -23.91 0.90
CA LEU A 63 -9.72 -24.90 -0.11
C LEU A 63 -9.35 -26.33 0.32
N MET A 64 -8.14 -26.55 0.83
CA MET A 64 -7.67 -27.82 1.38
C MET A 64 -8.37 -28.19 2.70
N LYS A 65 -8.87 -27.21 3.46
CA LYS A 65 -9.72 -27.51 4.61
C LYS A 65 -11.11 -27.95 4.16
N SER A 66 -11.65 -27.32 3.12
CA SER A 66 -12.88 -27.76 2.46
C SER A 66 -12.69 -29.17 1.90
N LEU A 67 -11.58 -29.44 1.21
CA LEU A 67 -11.24 -30.76 0.68
C LEU A 67 -11.11 -31.82 1.79
N SER A 68 -10.33 -31.55 2.84
CA SER A 68 -10.21 -32.47 3.97
C SER A 68 -11.54 -32.69 4.70
N GLY A 69 -12.39 -31.67 4.80
CA GLY A 69 -13.73 -31.80 5.37
C GLY A 69 -14.67 -32.63 4.50
N PHE A 70 -14.63 -32.41 3.18
CA PHE A 70 -15.37 -33.18 2.18
C PHE A 70 -14.96 -34.65 2.21
N CYS A 71 -13.66 -34.93 2.15
CA CYS A 71 -13.10 -36.27 2.20
C CYS A 71 -13.47 -36.98 3.51
N GLY A 72 -13.39 -36.30 4.65
CA GLY A 72 -13.78 -36.87 5.94
C GLY A 72 -15.27 -37.20 6.09
N GLU A 73 -16.15 -36.48 5.39
CA GLU A 73 -17.61 -36.71 5.45
C GLU A 73 -18.08 -37.77 4.45
N LEU A 74 -17.44 -37.88 3.29
CA LEU A 74 -17.80 -38.85 2.25
C LEU A 74 -16.89 -40.07 2.20
N GLY A 75 -15.98 -40.21 3.16
CA GLY A 75 -15.11 -41.39 3.30
C GLY A 75 -13.93 -41.45 2.32
N TYR A 76 -13.62 -40.37 1.61
CA TYR A 76 -12.42 -40.31 0.76
C TYR A 76 -11.15 -40.09 1.59
N ASN A 77 -10.00 -40.55 1.08
CA ASN A 77 -8.71 -40.24 1.65
C ASN A 77 -8.21 -38.87 1.17
N PRO A 78 -8.03 -37.85 2.04
CA PRO A 78 -7.56 -36.52 1.62
C PRO A 78 -6.16 -36.51 0.98
N GLY A 79 -5.33 -37.53 1.26
CA GLY A 79 -3.97 -37.65 0.74
C GLY A 79 -3.92 -38.12 -0.71
N THR A 80 -4.82 -39.02 -1.09
CA THR A 80 -4.86 -39.62 -2.45
C THR A 80 -6.01 -39.11 -3.30
N PHE A 81 -6.95 -38.32 -2.72
CA PHE A 81 -8.11 -37.80 -3.46
C PHE A 81 -7.74 -37.10 -4.77
N LEU A 82 -6.64 -36.32 -4.80
CA LEU A 82 -6.24 -35.63 -6.03
C LEU A 82 -5.74 -36.60 -7.12
N GLU A 83 -5.26 -37.78 -6.75
CA GLU A 83 -4.81 -38.85 -7.65
C GLU A 83 -6.02 -39.66 -8.13
N ASP A 84 -6.85 -40.13 -7.19
CA ASP A 84 -7.88 -41.15 -7.44
C ASP A 84 -9.24 -40.60 -7.91
N ALA A 85 -9.57 -39.33 -7.57
CA ALA A 85 -10.91 -38.79 -7.81
C ALA A 85 -11.26 -38.74 -9.30
N GLN A 86 -12.48 -39.11 -9.67
CA GLN A 86 -12.99 -38.95 -11.02
C GLN A 86 -13.70 -37.60 -11.20
N VAL A 87 -14.06 -37.27 -12.44
CA VAL A 87 -14.79 -36.03 -12.75
C VAL A 87 -16.06 -35.83 -11.90
N PRO A 88 -16.91 -36.86 -11.67
CA PRO A 88 -18.07 -36.74 -10.78
C PRO A 88 -17.69 -36.32 -9.35
N ASP A 89 -16.59 -36.84 -8.81
CA ASP A 89 -16.13 -36.50 -7.45
C ASP A 89 -15.74 -35.02 -7.35
N PHE A 90 -15.08 -34.47 -8.38
CA PHE A 90 -14.79 -33.03 -8.43
C PHE A 90 -16.06 -32.19 -8.55
N LYS A 91 -17.06 -32.63 -9.33
CA LYS A 91 -18.36 -31.94 -9.44
C LYS A 91 -19.06 -31.90 -8.09
N ILE A 92 -19.18 -33.04 -7.41
CA ILE A 92 -19.80 -33.15 -6.09
C ILE A 92 -19.01 -32.33 -5.05
N PHE A 93 -17.67 -32.33 -5.11
CA PHE A 93 -16.82 -31.48 -4.26
C PHE A 93 -17.15 -29.98 -4.41
N TRP A 94 -17.31 -29.50 -5.65
CA TRP A 94 -17.67 -28.10 -5.88
C TRP A 94 -19.09 -27.79 -5.39
N LYS A 95 -20.06 -28.67 -5.63
CA LYS A 95 -21.43 -28.51 -5.11
C LYS A 95 -21.46 -28.46 -3.58
N TRP A 96 -20.85 -29.44 -2.92
CA TRP A 96 -20.70 -29.48 -1.46
C TRP A 96 -20.01 -28.22 -0.92
N THR A 97 -18.99 -27.73 -1.61
CA THR A 97 -18.29 -26.50 -1.23
C THR A 97 -19.21 -25.29 -1.30
N MET A 98 -20.06 -25.19 -2.32
CA MET A 98 -21.01 -24.11 -2.47
C MET A 98 -22.13 -24.17 -1.42
N ASP A 99 -22.65 -25.37 -1.11
CA ASP A 99 -23.67 -25.58 -0.08
C ASP A 99 -23.19 -25.21 1.32
N ARG A 100 -21.96 -25.61 1.68
CA ARG A 100 -21.38 -25.41 3.01
C ARG A 100 -20.81 -24.00 3.22
N TYR A 101 -20.25 -23.41 2.17
CA TYR A 101 -19.51 -22.16 2.26
C TYR A 101 -20.17 -21.08 1.42
N ASN A 102 -21.20 -20.44 1.98
CA ASN A 102 -21.88 -19.25 1.45
C ASN A 102 -21.00 -17.98 1.27
N ARG A 103 -19.68 -18.11 1.36
CA ARG A 103 -18.72 -17.01 1.23
C ARG A 103 -18.30 -16.76 -0.21
N ILE A 104 -18.56 -17.70 -1.11
CA ILE A 104 -18.25 -17.56 -2.53
C ILE A 104 -19.45 -16.90 -3.21
N GLY A 105 -19.39 -15.57 -3.35
CA GLY A 105 -20.46 -14.80 -4.00
C GLY A 105 -20.08 -14.29 -5.40
N VAL A 106 -19.00 -14.79 -6.01
CA VAL A 106 -18.45 -14.25 -7.26
C VAL A 106 -17.91 -15.37 -8.15
N ALA A 107 -18.30 -15.36 -9.42
CA ALA A 107 -17.91 -16.37 -10.41
C ALA A 107 -16.39 -16.50 -10.60
N SER A 108 -15.69 -15.36 -10.65
CA SER A 108 -14.22 -15.33 -10.80
C SER A 108 -13.49 -16.04 -9.64
N SER A 109 -14.06 -16.00 -8.44
CA SER A 109 -13.47 -16.64 -7.27
C SER A 109 -13.55 -18.17 -7.39
N LEU A 110 -14.70 -18.69 -7.80
CA LEU A 110 -14.89 -20.13 -8.02
C LEU A 110 -14.00 -20.65 -9.16
N LYS A 111 -13.96 -19.92 -10.30
CA LYS A 111 -13.07 -20.23 -11.42
C LYS A 111 -11.59 -20.21 -11.02
N ASN A 112 -11.17 -19.28 -10.16
CA ASN A 112 -9.80 -19.25 -9.64
C ASN A 112 -9.53 -20.39 -8.66
N TYR A 113 -10.50 -20.81 -7.84
CA TYR A 113 -10.33 -21.99 -6.97
C TYR A 113 -10.10 -23.25 -7.79
N TRP A 114 -10.83 -23.44 -8.89
CA TRP A 114 -10.58 -24.52 -9.83
C TRP A 114 -9.18 -24.48 -10.42
N ARG A 115 -8.73 -23.31 -10.89
CA ARG A 115 -7.38 -23.13 -11.41
C ARG A 115 -6.31 -23.51 -10.38
N VAL A 116 -6.50 -23.08 -9.14
CA VAL A 116 -5.56 -23.35 -8.04
C VAL A 116 -5.57 -24.83 -7.66
N LEU A 117 -6.73 -25.48 -7.60
CA LEU A 117 -6.85 -26.91 -7.35
C LEU A 117 -6.09 -27.71 -8.42
N ARG A 118 -6.25 -27.35 -9.70
CA ARG A 118 -5.50 -27.98 -10.81
C ARG A 118 -3.99 -27.83 -10.67
N MET A 119 -3.51 -26.61 -10.38
CA MET A 119 -2.06 -26.42 -10.18
C MET A 119 -1.54 -27.24 -9.01
N HIS A 120 -2.37 -27.44 -7.97
CA HIS A 120 -1.99 -28.25 -6.83
C HIS A 120 -2.00 -29.76 -7.13
N ALA A 121 -2.98 -30.25 -7.90
CA ALA A 121 -3.03 -31.62 -8.37
C ALA A 121 -1.81 -31.95 -9.23
N LEU A 122 -1.41 -31.03 -10.13
CA LEU A 122 -0.19 -31.19 -10.93
C LEU A 122 1.08 -31.20 -10.07
N ASP A 123 1.20 -30.30 -9.08
CA ASP A 123 2.39 -30.18 -8.23
C ASP A 123 2.58 -31.31 -7.20
N LYS A 124 1.50 -31.95 -6.76
CA LYS A 124 1.54 -32.92 -5.65
C LYS A 124 1.16 -34.35 -6.02
N ALA A 125 0.31 -34.50 -7.01
CA ALA A 125 -0.21 -35.78 -7.46
C ALA A 125 0.27 -36.14 -8.88
N ASP A 126 1.15 -35.32 -9.48
CA ASP A 126 1.55 -35.37 -10.91
C ASP A 126 0.36 -35.52 -11.88
N ARG A 127 -0.84 -35.09 -11.47
CA ARG A 127 -2.07 -35.26 -12.23
C ARG A 127 -2.31 -34.03 -13.09
N ASP A 128 -2.15 -34.20 -14.39
CA ASP A 128 -2.71 -33.27 -15.37
C ASP A 128 -4.08 -33.77 -15.85
N PHE A 129 -5.07 -32.89 -15.84
CA PHE A 129 -6.42 -33.22 -16.27
C PHE A 129 -6.51 -33.19 -17.79
N ASP A 130 -7.15 -34.19 -18.37
CA ASP A 130 -7.40 -34.23 -19.82
C ASP A 130 -8.20 -32.98 -20.27
N PRO A 131 -7.96 -32.42 -21.47
CA PRO A 131 -8.72 -31.28 -21.97
C PRO A 131 -10.25 -31.44 -21.90
N ARG A 132 -10.79 -32.66 -22.07
CA ARG A 132 -12.23 -32.95 -21.97
C ARG A 132 -12.72 -32.88 -20.53
N GLU A 133 -12.01 -33.50 -19.59
CA GLU A 133 -12.31 -33.39 -18.15
C GLU A 133 -12.29 -31.94 -17.68
N ARG A 134 -11.27 -31.18 -18.12
CA ARG A 134 -11.15 -29.75 -17.80
C ARG A 134 -12.34 -28.95 -18.30
N ARG A 135 -12.82 -29.26 -19.50
CA ARG A 135 -14.00 -28.61 -20.10
C ARG A 135 -15.27 -28.98 -19.34
N ASP A 136 -15.46 -30.25 -19.02
CA ASP A 136 -16.64 -30.72 -18.30
C ASP A 136 -16.75 -30.12 -16.89
N ILE A 137 -15.66 -30.13 -16.11
CA ILE A 137 -15.62 -29.49 -14.79
C ILE A 137 -15.83 -27.97 -14.89
N LYS A 138 -15.27 -27.32 -15.92
CA LYS A 138 -15.49 -25.88 -16.16
C LYS A 138 -16.96 -25.59 -16.49
N ASN A 139 -17.60 -26.42 -17.31
CA ASN A 139 -19.01 -26.29 -17.65
C ASN A 139 -19.89 -26.46 -16.41
N TYR A 140 -19.60 -27.47 -15.58
CA TYR A 140 -20.30 -27.67 -14.32
C TYR A 140 -20.11 -26.51 -13.34
N ILE A 141 -18.92 -25.92 -13.27
CA ILE A 141 -18.69 -24.68 -12.49
C ILE A 141 -19.57 -23.53 -12.98
N ASN A 142 -19.83 -23.41 -14.29
CA ASN A 142 -20.77 -22.41 -14.80
C ASN A 142 -22.21 -22.72 -14.37
N VAL A 143 -22.63 -24.00 -14.38
CA VAL A 143 -23.94 -24.40 -13.82
C VAL A 143 -24.05 -23.98 -12.35
N LEU A 144 -23.02 -24.20 -11.53
CA LEU A 144 -23.00 -23.73 -10.14
C LEU A 144 -22.99 -22.20 -10.01
N ILE A 145 -22.42 -21.48 -10.97
CA ILE A 145 -22.47 -20.01 -10.97
C ILE A 145 -23.91 -19.53 -11.12
N ASP A 146 -24.67 -20.16 -12.00
CA ASP A 146 -26.07 -19.79 -12.26
C ASP A 146 -26.99 -20.28 -11.13
N GLU A 147 -26.84 -21.53 -10.68
CA GLU A 147 -27.64 -22.15 -9.60
C GLU A 147 -27.55 -21.35 -8.29
N TYR A 148 -26.36 -20.88 -7.92
CA TYR A 148 -26.14 -20.14 -6.67
C TYR A 148 -26.14 -18.61 -6.86
N GLY A 149 -26.49 -18.11 -8.06
CA GLY A 149 -26.61 -16.68 -8.35
C GLY A 149 -25.32 -15.88 -8.14
N LEU A 150 -24.17 -16.44 -8.53
CA LEU A 150 -22.87 -15.81 -8.32
C LEU A 150 -22.72 -14.59 -9.21
N ARG A 151 -22.20 -13.49 -8.65
CA ARG A 151 -21.95 -12.29 -9.45
C ARG A 151 -20.92 -12.58 -10.54
N THR A 152 -21.31 -12.42 -11.79
CA THR A 152 -20.47 -12.53 -12.99
C THR A 152 -19.86 -11.19 -13.39
N THR A 153 -20.56 -10.10 -13.12
CA THR A 153 -20.12 -8.75 -13.47
C THR A 153 -19.03 -8.21 -12.52
N PRO A 154 -18.03 -7.50 -13.07
CA PRO A 154 -17.03 -6.82 -12.26
C PRO A 154 -17.68 -5.68 -11.47
N LYS A 155 -17.21 -5.46 -10.23
CA LYS A 155 -17.63 -4.29 -9.46
C LYS A 155 -17.14 -3.00 -10.11
N LYS A 156 -17.88 -1.90 -9.89
CA LYS A 156 -17.42 -0.56 -10.25
C LYS A 156 -16.02 -0.32 -9.67
N LYS A 157 -15.17 0.17 -10.54
CA LYS A 157 -13.74 0.26 -10.38
C LYS A 157 -13.42 1.76 -10.38
N PRO A 158 -13.21 2.41 -9.22
CA PRO A 158 -12.98 3.85 -9.19
C PRO A 158 -11.70 4.20 -9.92
N VAL A 159 -11.76 5.21 -10.79
CA VAL A 159 -10.59 5.78 -11.48
C VAL A 159 -10.25 7.07 -10.77
N ILE A 160 -9.00 7.22 -10.34
CA ILE A 160 -8.56 8.41 -9.60
C ILE A 160 -7.80 9.29 -10.58
N GLY A 161 -8.42 10.39 -11.00
CA GLY A 161 -7.86 11.38 -11.90
C GLY A 161 -6.98 12.42 -11.20
N LEU A 162 -6.63 13.48 -11.92
CA LEU A 162 -5.81 14.58 -11.40
C LEU A 162 -6.54 15.36 -10.29
N ASP A 163 -7.80 15.74 -10.50
CA ASP A 163 -8.59 16.47 -9.50
C ASP A 163 -8.82 15.63 -8.23
N ASP A 164 -9.01 14.30 -8.38
CA ASP A 164 -9.09 13.39 -7.24
C ASP A 164 -7.76 13.29 -6.48
N LEU A 165 -6.63 13.27 -7.20
CA LEU A 165 -5.29 13.30 -6.60
C LEU A 165 -5.05 14.62 -5.87
N TYR A 166 -5.50 15.75 -6.41
CA TYR A 166 -5.50 17.05 -5.73
C TYR A 166 -6.23 16.95 -4.40
N LEU A 167 -7.48 16.48 -4.41
CA LEU A 167 -8.29 16.33 -3.20
C LEU A 167 -7.60 15.41 -2.17
N LEU A 168 -6.98 14.33 -2.60
CA LEU A 168 -6.24 13.41 -1.72
C LEU A 168 -5.01 14.07 -1.10
N LEU A 169 -4.20 14.79 -1.88
CA LEU A 169 -3.01 15.51 -1.39
C LEU A 169 -3.40 16.68 -0.48
N TYR A 170 -4.41 17.45 -0.87
CA TYR A 170 -5.00 18.51 -0.05
C TYR A 170 -5.51 17.95 1.28
N THR A 171 -6.28 16.86 1.25
CA THR A 171 -6.75 16.18 2.46
C THR A 171 -5.58 15.71 3.32
N HIS A 172 -4.52 15.15 2.71
CA HIS A 172 -3.36 14.63 3.44
C HIS A 172 -2.56 15.70 4.17
N TRP A 173 -2.36 16.86 3.53
CA TRP A 173 -1.60 17.96 4.10
C TRP A 173 -2.46 18.82 5.04
N MET A 174 -3.60 19.31 4.54
CA MET A 174 -4.46 20.27 5.22
C MET A 174 -5.39 19.58 6.24
N LEU A 175 -6.12 18.54 5.82
CA LEU A 175 -7.26 18.01 6.59
C LEU A 175 -6.92 16.83 7.51
N ASP A 176 -5.84 16.09 7.26
CA ASP A 176 -5.54 14.85 7.96
C ASP A 176 -4.98 15.10 9.37
N ASP A 177 -5.86 15.12 10.38
CA ASP A 177 -5.50 15.15 11.80
C ASP A 177 -4.95 13.83 12.37
N SER A 178 -4.67 12.84 11.51
CA SER A 178 -4.07 11.58 11.97
C SER A 178 -2.63 11.81 12.40
N THR A 179 -2.29 11.30 13.58
CA THR A 179 -0.91 11.26 14.04
C THR A 179 -0.13 10.14 13.34
N PHE A 180 1.05 10.48 12.85
CA PHE A 180 2.05 9.51 12.43
C PHE A 180 3.02 9.19 13.58
N LYS A 181 3.92 8.22 13.38
CA LYS A 181 4.95 7.90 14.38
C LYS A 181 6.01 8.99 14.49
N ASP A 182 6.32 9.57 13.35
CA ASP A 182 6.99 10.85 13.11
C ASP A 182 6.38 11.42 11.82
N GLU A 183 6.64 12.69 11.55
CA GLU A 183 6.09 13.37 10.38
C GLU A 183 6.88 13.05 9.09
N ARG A 184 8.05 12.37 9.18
CA ARG A 184 8.69 11.73 8.01
C ARG A 184 7.73 10.77 7.32
N GLN A 185 6.87 10.05 8.05
CA GLN A 185 5.84 9.20 7.44
C GLN A 185 4.81 10.01 6.64
N ARG A 186 4.47 11.24 7.05
CA ARG A 186 3.57 12.11 6.29
C ARG A 186 4.19 12.50 4.95
N VAL A 187 5.46 12.92 4.96
CA VAL A 187 6.18 13.27 3.72
C VAL A 187 6.27 12.07 2.78
N GLN A 188 6.67 10.90 3.29
CA GLN A 188 6.74 9.66 2.50
C GLN A 188 5.39 9.23 1.92
N VAL A 189 4.28 9.48 2.63
CA VAL A 189 2.95 9.13 2.09
C VAL A 189 2.63 9.99 0.87
N ALA A 190 2.90 11.29 0.93
CA ALA A 190 2.74 12.19 -0.22
C ALA A 190 3.65 11.79 -1.39
N THR A 191 4.95 11.53 -1.12
CA THR A 191 5.89 11.01 -2.12
C THR A 191 5.38 9.71 -2.76
N GLY A 192 4.88 8.78 -1.94
CA GLY A 192 4.35 7.50 -2.40
C GLY A 192 3.08 7.64 -3.25
N LEU A 193 2.21 8.62 -2.96
CA LEU A 193 1.02 8.92 -3.75
C LEU A 193 1.41 9.43 -5.14
N LEU A 194 2.33 10.39 -5.19
CA LEU A 194 2.83 10.96 -6.45
C LEU A 194 3.57 9.91 -7.28
N MET A 195 4.44 9.10 -6.68
CA MET A 195 5.10 7.99 -7.39
C MET A 195 4.09 6.96 -7.91
N ALA A 196 3.09 6.59 -7.10
CA ALA A 196 2.04 5.67 -7.52
C ALA A 196 1.20 6.23 -8.68
N ALA A 197 0.94 7.54 -8.67
CA ALA A 197 0.21 8.23 -9.73
C ALA A 197 1.02 8.36 -11.02
N PHE A 198 2.25 8.86 -10.94
CA PHE A 198 3.06 9.17 -12.12
C PHE A 198 3.69 7.94 -12.75
N PHE A 199 4.00 6.91 -11.96
CA PHE A 199 4.64 5.70 -12.50
C PHE A 199 3.60 4.64 -12.90
N GLY A 200 2.35 4.78 -12.42
CA GLY A 200 1.31 3.78 -12.60
C GLY A 200 1.72 2.41 -12.08
N CYS A 201 2.67 2.31 -11.14
CA CYS A 201 3.28 1.06 -10.73
C CYS A 201 2.39 0.26 -9.75
N ARG A 202 2.71 -1.01 -9.52
CA ARG A 202 2.02 -1.85 -8.52
C ARG A 202 2.65 -1.62 -7.13
N PRO A 203 1.93 -1.92 -6.02
CA PRO A 203 2.50 -1.79 -4.69
C PRO A 203 3.80 -2.59 -4.49
N CYS A 204 3.95 -3.73 -5.16
CA CYS A 204 5.16 -4.56 -5.11
C CYS A 204 6.40 -3.88 -5.72
N SER A 205 6.22 -2.84 -6.53
CA SER A 205 7.33 -2.12 -7.15
C SER A 205 7.94 -1.07 -6.22
N LEU A 206 7.17 -0.55 -5.27
CA LEU A 206 7.62 0.49 -4.34
C LEU A 206 7.88 -0.05 -2.93
N PHE A 207 7.09 -1.04 -2.50
CA PHE A 207 6.98 -1.44 -1.10
C PHE A 207 7.24 -2.92 -0.90
N ASP A 208 7.72 -3.27 0.29
CA ASP A 208 7.96 -4.66 0.65
C ASP A 208 6.62 -5.41 0.77
N THR A 209 6.42 -6.39 -0.12
CA THR A 209 5.24 -7.25 -0.15
C THR A 209 5.46 -8.57 0.58
N ARG A 210 6.68 -8.83 1.07
CA ARG A 210 7.01 -10.06 1.75
C ARG A 210 6.37 -10.04 3.13
N VAL A 211 5.68 -11.13 3.44
CA VAL A 211 5.22 -11.38 4.80
C VAL A 211 6.41 -12.01 5.52
N LYS A 212 7.31 -11.19 6.08
CA LYS A 212 8.26 -11.70 7.08
C LYS A 212 7.41 -12.21 8.26
N LEU A 213 7.33 -13.53 8.37
CA LEU A 213 7.05 -14.17 9.65
C LEU A 213 8.40 -14.09 10.34
N ASP A 214 8.61 -13.08 11.17
CA ASP A 214 9.77 -13.09 12.06
C ASP A 214 9.69 -14.41 12.83
N GLU A 215 10.63 -15.33 12.55
CA GLU A 215 10.77 -16.55 13.34
C GLU A 215 11.30 -16.09 14.70
N PRO A 216 10.62 -16.38 15.82
CA PRO A 216 11.20 -16.11 17.12
C PRO A 216 12.49 -16.94 17.19
N ASP A 217 13.56 -16.28 17.60
CA ASP A 217 14.83 -16.89 17.94
C ASP A 217 14.55 -18.04 18.93
N ASP A 218 14.99 -19.26 18.61
CA ASP A 218 14.67 -20.48 19.38
C ASP A 218 15.35 -20.48 20.77
N SER A 219 16.09 -19.43 21.11
CA SER A 219 16.83 -19.30 22.38
C SER A 219 16.21 -18.34 23.40
N ASP A 220 15.22 -17.52 23.05
CA ASP A 220 14.49 -16.70 24.01
C ASP A 220 13.12 -16.36 23.45
N VAL A 221 12.08 -17.12 23.80
CA VAL A 221 10.70 -16.88 23.36
C VAL A 221 10.12 -15.67 24.12
N PRO A 222 10.00 -14.47 23.52
CA PRO A 222 9.29 -13.37 24.15
C PRO A 222 7.82 -13.57 23.77
N THR A 223 7.02 -13.97 24.75
CA THR A 223 5.57 -14.17 24.70
C THR A 223 4.78 -12.86 24.54
N ASP A 224 5.20 -11.97 23.64
CA ASP A 224 4.51 -10.69 23.38
C ASP A 224 3.55 -10.77 22.17
N ASP A 225 2.26 -10.81 22.49
CA ASP A 225 1.12 -10.82 21.56
C ASP A 225 1.03 -9.60 20.63
N THR A 226 1.86 -8.58 20.84
CA THR A 226 2.02 -7.43 19.93
C THR A 226 2.55 -7.87 18.56
N ALA A 227 3.41 -8.89 18.52
CA ALA A 227 3.93 -9.51 17.31
C ALA A 227 2.86 -10.35 16.58
N VAL A 228 2.01 -11.06 17.31
CA VAL A 228 0.92 -11.87 16.75
C VAL A 228 -0.18 -10.98 16.15
N ALA A 229 -0.53 -9.86 16.79
CA ALA A 229 -1.45 -8.86 16.25
C ALA A 229 -0.87 -8.15 15.01
N SER A 230 0.44 -7.87 15.02
CA SER A 230 1.17 -7.33 13.88
C SER A 230 1.22 -8.31 12.71
N ALA A 231 1.45 -9.60 12.98
CA ALA A 231 1.38 -10.67 12.00
C ALA A 231 -0.05 -10.86 11.47
N GLN A 232 -1.09 -10.71 12.29
CA GLN A 232 -2.48 -10.76 11.83
C GLN A 232 -2.87 -9.54 10.99
N ARG A 233 -2.36 -8.34 11.28
CA ARG A 233 -2.53 -7.15 10.44
C ARG A 233 -1.78 -7.30 9.11
N ALA A 234 -0.54 -7.77 9.14
CA ALA A 234 0.23 -8.10 7.93
C ALA A 234 -0.47 -9.19 7.09
N ARG A 235 -1.06 -10.21 7.73
CA ARG A 235 -1.87 -11.26 7.09
C ARG A 235 -3.17 -10.74 6.47
N LYS A 236 -3.87 -9.80 7.13
CA LYS A 236 -5.06 -9.14 6.57
C LYS A 236 -4.69 -8.29 5.36
N ALA A 237 -3.58 -7.56 5.45
CA ALA A 237 -3.10 -6.75 4.37
C ALA A 237 -2.59 -7.56 3.17
N ALA A 238 -1.91 -8.69 3.38
CA ALA A 238 -1.57 -9.61 2.30
C ALA A 238 -2.83 -10.19 1.61
N ASN A 239 -3.94 -10.35 2.35
CA ASN A 239 -5.23 -10.69 1.76
C ASN A 239 -5.91 -9.51 1.06
N ASP A 240 -5.70 -8.27 1.50
CA ASP A 240 -6.19 -7.07 0.81
C ASP A 240 -5.40 -6.84 -0.50
N VAL A 241 -4.07 -7.07 -0.51
CA VAL A 241 -3.22 -7.13 -1.71
C VAL A 241 -3.75 -8.18 -2.70
N LYS A 242 -4.07 -9.40 -2.21
CA LYS A 242 -4.61 -10.48 -3.05
C LYS A 242 -6.08 -10.30 -3.46
N MET A 243 -6.91 -9.65 -2.65
CA MET A 243 -8.30 -9.33 -3.01
C MET A 243 -8.35 -8.32 -4.16
N ASP A 244 -7.43 -7.35 -4.18
CA ASP A 244 -7.25 -6.43 -5.32
C ASP A 244 -6.79 -7.17 -6.58
N GLU A 245 -5.97 -8.23 -6.45
CA GLU A 245 -5.52 -9.06 -7.58
C GLU A 245 -6.57 -10.07 -8.09
N SER A 246 -7.49 -10.55 -7.23
CA SER A 246 -8.44 -11.63 -7.54
C SER A 246 -9.65 -11.23 -8.40
N ASN A 247 -9.78 -9.96 -8.77
CA ASN A 247 -10.84 -9.48 -9.68
C ASN A 247 -10.47 -9.63 -11.19
N HIS A 248 -9.54 -10.52 -11.53
CA HIS A 248 -9.20 -10.89 -12.92
C HIS A 248 -10.30 -11.79 -13.53
N ALA A 249 -11.28 -11.19 -14.20
CA ALA A 249 -12.16 -11.90 -15.11
C ALA A 249 -11.54 -11.88 -16.51
N LYS A 250 -11.21 -13.06 -17.06
CA LYS A 250 -11.08 -13.23 -18.52
C LYS A 250 -12.50 -13.23 -19.08
N SER A 251 -12.88 -12.25 -19.90
CA SER A 251 -14.03 -12.41 -20.79
C SER A 251 -13.64 -13.38 -21.90
N HIS A 252 -14.23 -14.56 -21.90
CA HIS A 252 -14.30 -15.37 -23.11
C HIS A 252 -15.43 -14.78 -23.95
N ARG A 253 -15.11 -14.30 -25.15
CA ARG A 253 -16.06 -14.28 -26.27
C ARG A 253 -15.98 -15.67 -26.87
N ASP A 254 -16.98 -16.49 -26.61
CA ASP A 254 -17.28 -17.63 -27.48
C ASP A 254 -18.44 -17.15 -28.33
N GLY A 255 -18.14 -16.84 -29.60
CA GLY A 255 -19.16 -16.64 -30.62
C GLY A 255 -19.62 -18.01 -31.08
N ASP A 256 -20.93 -18.23 -31.09
CA ASP A 256 -21.54 -19.27 -31.90
C ASP A 256 -22.87 -18.75 -32.45
N THR A 257 -23.32 -19.41 -33.51
CA THR A 257 -23.72 -18.81 -34.79
C THR A 257 -25.22 -18.96 -35.02
N GLY A 258 -25.85 -18.05 -35.80
CA GLY A 258 -27.26 -18.20 -36.19
C GLY A 258 -27.78 -17.21 -37.24
N MET A 259 -27.48 -17.50 -38.52
CA MET A 259 -28.31 -17.34 -39.75
C MET A 259 -28.83 -15.95 -40.18
N SER A 260 -28.32 -15.38 -41.29
CA SER A 260 -28.84 -15.36 -42.70
C SER A 260 -29.50 -13.99 -42.99
N ILE A 261 -29.35 -13.28 -44.11
CA ILE A 261 -29.64 -13.62 -45.53
C ILE A 261 -28.92 -12.61 -46.48
N ASP A 262 -28.41 -13.14 -47.61
CA ASP A 262 -28.15 -12.61 -48.97
C ASP A 262 -27.60 -11.18 -49.23
N ALA A 263 -26.55 -11.05 -50.05
CA ALA A 263 -26.63 -11.21 -51.50
C ALA A 263 -25.30 -10.88 -52.21
N ALA A 264 -24.92 -11.73 -53.17
CA ALA A 264 -24.30 -11.39 -54.47
C ALA A 264 -22.87 -10.78 -54.50
N LEU A 265 -21.89 -11.23 -55.30
CA LEU A 265 -21.80 -12.17 -56.42
C LEU A 265 -20.29 -12.45 -56.69
N LYS A 266 -19.95 -13.74 -56.81
CA LYS A 266 -19.14 -14.42 -57.86
C LYS A 266 -17.69 -13.98 -58.16
N VAL A 267 -16.71 -14.83 -58.50
CA VAL A 267 -16.48 -16.29 -58.75
C VAL A 267 -14.98 -16.34 -59.19
N ASP A 268 -14.08 -17.17 -58.66
CA ASP A 268 -13.68 -18.55 -59.05
C ASP A 268 -12.61 -19.01 -58.01
N ARG A 269 -12.67 -20.17 -57.32
CA ARG A 269 -12.57 -21.58 -57.75
C ARG A 269 -11.12 -21.95 -58.18
N ASP A 270 -10.33 -22.85 -57.56
CA ASP A 270 -10.58 -24.08 -56.80
C ASP A 270 -9.35 -24.51 -55.95
N SER A 271 -9.61 -25.45 -55.01
CA SER A 271 -8.71 -26.45 -54.38
C SER A 271 -8.04 -26.18 -53.01
N ASN A 272 -8.78 -26.56 -51.96
CA ASN A 272 -8.40 -27.40 -50.82
C ASN A 272 -6.91 -27.80 -50.66
N THR A 273 -6.31 -27.55 -49.49
CA THR A 273 -6.04 -28.55 -48.43
C THR A 273 -5.27 -27.88 -47.28
N ALA A 274 -5.62 -28.25 -46.04
CA ALA A 274 -5.00 -27.86 -44.77
C ALA A 274 -3.47 -27.93 -44.74
N TRP A 275 -2.82 -27.18 -43.85
CA TRP A 275 -1.89 -27.65 -42.80
C TRP A 275 -1.30 -26.43 -42.06
N ASN A 276 -1.37 -26.47 -40.73
CA ASN A 276 -0.64 -25.58 -39.84
C ASN A 276 0.88 -25.79 -40.00
N GLY A 277 1.66 -24.72 -39.97
CA GLY A 277 3.10 -24.77 -39.86
C GLY A 277 3.68 -23.41 -39.50
N ASP A 278 4.28 -23.34 -38.31
CA ASP A 278 5.14 -22.25 -37.84
C ASP A 278 6.19 -21.86 -38.90
N SER A 279 6.50 -20.57 -38.99
CA SER A 279 7.85 -20.15 -39.41
C SER A 279 8.19 -18.78 -38.84
N ASP A 280 9.16 -18.82 -37.92
CA ASP A 280 10.04 -17.72 -37.57
C ASP A 280 10.76 -17.21 -38.83
N SER A 281 10.88 -15.89 -38.98
CA SER A 281 11.96 -15.30 -39.78
C SER A 281 12.55 -14.09 -39.06
N ASP A 282 13.61 -14.39 -38.31
CA ASP A 282 14.65 -13.42 -37.96
C ASP A 282 15.38 -13.01 -39.25
N SER A 283 15.40 -11.71 -39.54
CA SER A 283 16.36 -11.11 -40.46
C SER A 283 17.15 -10.05 -39.70
N ASP A 284 18.25 -10.51 -39.11
CA ASP A 284 19.35 -9.72 -38.59
C ASP A 284 20.27 -9.33 -39.77
N SER A 285 20.41 -8.04 -40.05
CA SER A 285 21.48 -7.53 -40.91
C SER A 285 22.32 -6.56 -40.10
N GLY A 286 23.45 -7.06 -39.60
CA GLY A 286 24.45 -6.30 -38.90
C GLY A 286 25.10 -5.22 -39.78
N SER A 287 25.44 -4.10 -39.16
CA SER A 287 26.53 -3.25 -39.61
C SER A 287 27.48 -3.04 -38.44
N LEU A 288 28.69 -3.52 -38.67
CA LEU A 288 29.83 -3.61 -37.80
C LEU A 288 30.59 -2.27 -37.86
N TYR A 289 30.66 -1.54 -36.75
CA TYR A 289 31.74 -0.59 -36.51
C TYR A 289 32.36 -0.91 -35.16
N VAL A 290 33.60 -1.38 -35.22
CA VAL A 290 34.52 -1.55 -34.10
C VAL A 290 35.28 -0.24 -33.95
N CYS A 291 35.12 0.43 -32.81
CA CYS A 291 36.06 1.42 -32.31
C CYS A 291 36.16 1.25 -30.78
N ASP A 292 37.26 0.61 -30.40
CA ASP A 292 38.19 0.87 -29.30
C ASP A 292 37.72 1.02 -27.83
N GLU A 293 38.61 0.47 -27.00
CA GLU A 293 38.55 0.22 -25.58
C GLU A 293 38.54 1.48 -24.68
N ASP A 294 38.07 1.25 -23.45
CA ASP A 294 38.21 2.07 -22.23
C ASP A 294 37.24 3.24 -22.00
N CYS A 295 36.06 2.95 -21.44
CA CYS A 295 35.60 3.50 -20.14
C CYS A 295 34.17 3.07 -19.74
N ASP A 296 33.83 1.78 -19.72
CA ASP A 296 32.60 1.33 -19.07
C ASP A 296 32.94 0.36 -17.94
N THR A 297 33.00 0.87 -16.72
CA THR A 297 32.71 0.06 -15.54
C THR A 297 31.23 -0.31 -15.62
N ASP A 298 30.95 -1.35 -16.41
CA ASP A 298 29.71 -2.11 -16.40
C ASP A 298 29.69 -2.92 -15.10
N ASP A 299 29.56 -2.21 -13.98
CA ASP A 299 29.35 -2.79 -12.68
C ASP A 299 27.90 -3.29 -12.68
N ASP A 300 27.73 -4.62 -12.76
CA ASP A 300 26.53 -5.44 -12.57
C ASP A 300 25.80 -5.20 -11.20
N CYS A 301 25.66 -3.94 -10.77
CA CYS A 301 25.37 -3.50 -9.40
C CYS A 301 23.99 -2.85 -9.22
N ASP A 302 23.17 -2.65 -10.24
CA ASP A 302 21.90 -1.93 -10.06
C ASP A 302 20.82 -2.71 -9.29
N ALA A 303 20.95 -4.03 -9.14
CA ALA A 303 19.91 -4.87 -8.52
C ALA A 303 19.71 -4.65 -7.01
N GLY A 304 20.72 -4.12 -6.30
CA GLY A 304 20.73 -4.05 -4.83
C GLY A 304 20.64 -5.45 -4.17
N PRO A 305 20.63 -5.52 -2.83
CA PRO A 305 20.47 -6.80 -2.13
C PRO A 305 19.10 -7.41 -2.42
N GLU A 306 19.09 -8.65 -2.92
CA GLU A 306 17.87 -9.43 -3.19
C GLU A 306 17.01 -9.58 -1.93
N GLU A 307 17.58 -9.42 -0.73
CA GLU A 307 16.85 -9.44 0.53
C GLU A 307 16.03 -8.18 0.82
N THR A 308 16.09 -7.12 0.02
CA THR A 308 15.33 -5.88 0.30
C THR A 308 14.10 -5.71 -0.58
N ARG A 309 14.15 -6.13 -1.86
CA ARG A 309 13.06 -6.06 -2.88
C ARG A 309 12.13 -4.86 -2.70
N SER A 310 12.71 -3.66 -2.59
CA SER A 310 12.00 -2.40 -2.35
C SER A 310 12.70 -1.27 -3.11
N PHE A 311 12.12 -0.07 -3.13
CA PHE A 311 12.72 1.05 -3.84
C PHE A 311 13.86 1.71 -3.02
N LEU A 312 15.09 1.57 -3.51
CA LEU A 312 16.34 2.02 -2.87
C LEU A 312 16.85 3.33 -3.47
N TYR A 313 17.73 4.04 -2.76
CA TYR A 313 18.36 5.26 -3.29
C TYR A 313 19.18 5.00 -4.56
N ARG A 314 19.85 3.84 -4.69
CA ARG A 314 20.61 3.48 -5.90
C ARG A 314 19.76 3.45 -7.17
N HIS A 315 18.45 3.25 -7.06
CA HIS A 315 17.54 3.25 -8.22
C HIS A 315 17.22 4.65 -8.74
N PHE A 316 17.78 5.70 -8.14
CA PHE A 316 17.55 7.08 -8.54
C PHE A 316 18.85 7.77 -8.93
N THR A 317 18.77 8.62 -9.95
CA THR A 317 19.86 9.50 -10.35
C THR A 317 19.33 10.92 -10.47
N ILE A 318 19.90 11.85 -9.72
CA ILE A 318 19.56 13.28 -9.83
C ILE A 318 20.61 13.98 -10.67
N SER A 319 20.16 14.66 -11.72
CA SER A 319 21.01 15.42 -12.63
C SER A 319 20.57 16.87 -12.68
N ILE A 320 21.56 17.75 -12.77
CA ILE A 320 21.44 19.20 -12.88
C ILE A 320 21.99 19.58 -14.25
N VAL A 321 21.18 20.29 -15.04
CA VAL A 321 21.56 20.82 -16.35
C VAL A 321 21.32 22.31 -16.40
N ALA A 322 22.15 23.02 -17.18
CA ALA A 322 22.03 24.45 -17.32
C ALA A 322 20.69 24.77 -18.00
N ASN A 323 20.05 25.85 -17.56
CA ASN A 323 18.87 26.32 -18.25
C ASN A 323 19.27 26.84 -19.64
N PRO A 324 18.57 26.45 -20.71
CA PRO A 324 18.84 27.02 -22.03
C PRO A 324 18.58 28.53 -22.07
N THR A 325 17.74 29.07 -21.17
CA THR A 325 17.51 30.51 -21.05
C THR A 325 18.53 31.16 -20.11
N PRO A 326 19.35 32.13 -20.57
CA PRO A 326 20.30 32.84 -19.72
C PRO A 326 19.64 33.50 -18.51
N GLY A 327 20.32 33.45 -17.36
CA GLY A 327 19.83 34.07 -16.12
C GLY A 327 18.75 33.28 -15.37
N LYS A 328 18.19 32.21 -15.96
CA LYS A 328 17.27 31.31 -15.26
C LYS A 328 18.00 30.25 -14.42
N PRO A 329 17.39 29.75 -13.33
CA PRO A 329 17.97 28.69 -12.51
C PRO A 329 18.13 27.38 -13.30
N ASN A 330 19.08 26.54 -12.88
CA ASN A 330 19.32 25.23 -13.47
C ASN A 330 18.08 24.34 -13.43
N LEU A 331 17.96 23.48 -14.44
CA LEU A 331 16.95 22.43 -14.47
C LEU A 331 17.46 21.22 -13.70
N VAL A 332 16.72 20.80 -12.68
CA VAL A 332 17.01 19.60 -11.90
C VAL A 332 15.97 18.54 -12.27
N PHE A 333 16.42 17.35 -12.59
CA PHE A 333 15.54 16.21 -12.87
C PHE A 333 16.07 14.93 -12.22
N MET A 334 15.18 13.97 -12.01
CA MET A 334 15.48 12.68 -11.44
C MET A 334 15.12 11.59 -12.44
N LYS A 335 16.03 10.65 -12.68
CA LYS A 335 15.71 9.36 -13.31
C LYS A 335 15.42 8.35 -12.21
N ALA A 336 14.33 7.61 -12.34
CA ALA A 336 13.94 6.55 -11.41
C ALA A 336 13.79 5.23 -12.15
N THR A 337 14.56 4.22 -11.75
CA THR A 337 14.61 2.90 -12.39
C THR A 337 13.78 1.89 -11.61
N LEU A 338 12.68 1.43 -12.20
CA LEU A 338 11.82 0.36 -11.68
C LEU A 338 12.39 -1.00 -12.06
N LEU A 339 12.99 -1.68 -11.08
CA LEU A 339 13.49 -3.06 -11.21
C LEU A 339 12.38 -4.07 -10.85
N HIS A 340 11.75 -3.86 -9.69
CA HIS A 340 10.78 -4.81 -9.14
C HIS A 340 9.41 -4.73 -9.79
N THR A 341 9.17 -5.56 -10.80
CA THR A 341 7.90 -5.63 -11.52
C THR A 341 7.24 -7.01 -11.39
N LYS A 342 5.91 -7.06 -11.53
CA LYS A 342 5.18 -8.33 -11.39
C LYS A 342 5.55 -9.27 -12.54
N GLY A 343 6.06 -10.46 -12.20
CA GLY A 343 6.50 -11.45 -13.19
C GLY A 343 7.96 -11.29 -13.62
N GLU A 344 8.72 -10.41 -12.95
CA GLU A 344 10.16 -10.21 -13.18
C GLU A 344 10.95 -11.53 -13.17
N ASP A 345 10.58 -12.48 -12.29
CA ASP A 345 11.24 -13.79 -12.16
C ASP A 345 11.23 -14.58 -13.49
N ASN A 346 10.29 -14.29 -14.39
CA ASN A 346 10.15 -14.96 -15.69
C ASN A 346 10.51 -14.07 -16.89
N ASN A 347 10.23 -12.76 -16.82
CA ASN A 347 10.53 -11.80 -17.88
C ASN A 347 10.82 -10.41 -17.27
N PRO A 348 12.08 -10.12 -16.91
CA PRO A 348 12.44 -8.86 -16.26
C PRO A 348 12.27 -7.70 -17.24
N ARG A 349 11.42 -6.73 -16.88
CA ARG A 349 11.23 -5.48 -17.65
C ARG A 349 11.66 -4.30 -16.80
N ILE A 350 12.91 -3.87 -16.98
CA ILE A 350 13.45 -2.68 -16.34
C ILE A 350 12.89 -1.45 -17.03
N LYS A 351 12.46 -0.45 -16.25
CA LYS A 351 11.92 0.81 -16.78
C LYS A 351 12.52 2.00 -16.07
N THR A 352 12.97 2.97 -16.84
CA THR A 352 13.49 4.21 -16.30
C THR A 352 12.55 5.35 -16.66
N LEU A 353 12.04 6.05 -15.65
CA LEU A 353 11.18 7.22 -15.79
C LEU A 353 11.98 8.48 -15.48
N VAL A 354 11.75 9.54 -16.25
CA VAL A 354 12.35 10.86 -16.02
C VAL A 354 11.33 11.77 -15.37
N ILE A 355 11.67 12.37 -14.25
CA ILE A 355 10.85 13.25 -13.44
C ILE A 355 11.52 14.61 -13.43
N GLY A 356 10.95 15.57 -14.15
CA GLY A 356 11.41 16.95 -14.14
C GLY A 356 11.05 17.66 -12.83
N GLY A 357 11.88 18.62 -12.44
CA GLY A 357 11.53 19.64 -11.46
C GLY A 357 11.12 20.91 -12.19
N GLY A 358 10.01 21.52 -11.78
CA GLY A 358 9.54 22.75 -12.43
C GLY A 358 8.01 22.90 -12.52
N ASP A 359 7.23 22.01 -11.92
CA ASP A 359 5.80 22.23 -11.80
C ASP A 359 5.54 23.49 -10.95
N ASP A 360 4.68 24.39 -11.43
CA ASP A 360 4.30 25.62 -10.73
C ASP A 360 3.59 25.34 -9.38
N ASP A 361 3.12 24.11 -9.18
CA ASP A 361 2.43 23.67 -7.96
C ASP A 361 3.34 22.78 -7.09
N PRO A 362 3.81 23.28 -5.93
CA PRO A 362 4.60 22.49 -4.99
C PRO A 362 3.88 21.25 -4.46
N LEU A 363 2.54 21.16 -4.56
CA LEU A 363 1.74 20.02 -4.13
C LEU A 363 2.02 18.77 -4.97
N PHE A 364 2.25 18.95 -6.27
CA PHE A 364 2.46 17.84 -7.22
C PHE A 364 3.92 17.52 -7.51
N SER A 365 4.86 18.36 -7.06
CA SER A 365 6.29 18.19 -7.33
C SER A 365 6.89 16.95 -6.65
N LEU A 366 6.92 15.82 -7.35
CA LEU A 366 7.48 14.55 -6.88
C LEU A 366 8.99 14.67 -6.60
N LEU A 367 9.72 15.38 -7.46
CA LEU A 367 11.15 15.59 -7.29
C LEU A 367 11.45 16.29 -5.96
N ASP A 368 10.70 17.35 -5.63
CA ASP A 368 10.95 18.15 -4.42
C ASP A 368 10.62 17.37 -3.16
N HIS A 369 9.56 16.55 -3.18
CA HIS A 369 9.27 15.59 -2.10
C HIS A 369 10.42 14.61 -1.88
N PHE A 370 11.02 14.11 -2.97
CA PHE A 370 12.16 13.19 -2.90
C PHE A 370 13.43 13.87 -2.38
N ILE A 371 13.76 15.06 -2.89
CA ILE A 371 14.88 15.87 -2.41
C ILE A 371 14.72 16.17 -0.92
N SER A 372 13.51 16.52 -0.45
CA SER A 372 13.24 16.75 0.98
C SER A 372 13.64 15.55 1.86
N LEU A 373 13.30 14.32 1.43
CA LEU A 373 13.68 13.09 2.11
C LEU A 373 15.19 12.82 2.05
N ALA A 374 15.83 13.13 0.92
CA ALA A 374 17.27 12.94 0.70
C ALA A 374 18.13 13.94 1.50
N VAL A 375 17.77 15.22 1.51
CA VAL A 375 18.42 16.28 2.29
C VAL A 375 18.33 15.98 3.77
N ARG A 376 17.12 15.65 4.25
CA ARG A 376 16.96 15.22 5.65
C ARG A 376 17.79 13.97 5.94
N GLY A 377 17.81 13.01 5.03
CA GLY A 377 18.56 11.76 5.19
C GLY A 377 20.08 11.91 5.09
N ASP A 378 20.61 13.11 4.83
CA ASP A 378 22.02 13.36 4.54
C ASP A 378 22.56 12.38 3.47
N ALA A 379 21.75 12.19 2.42
CA ALA A 379 21.95 11.14 1.44
C ALA A 379 22.97 11.48 0.35
N PHE A 380 23.21 12.77 0.10
CA PHE A 380 24.11 13.25 -0.96
C PHE A 380 25.57 13.19 -0.54
N GLU A 381 26.44 12.73 -1.45
CA GLU A 381 27.90 12.77 -1.25
C GLU A 381 28.42 14.21 -1.21
N ALA A 382 27.85 15.08 -2.05
CA ALA A 382 28.17 16.50 -2.05
C ALA A 382 27.64 17.18 -0.78
N THR A 383 28.53 17.56 0.14
CA THR A 383 28.18 18.24 1.40
C THR A 383 27.42 19.55 1.16
N SER A 384 27.78 20.30 0.11
CA SER A 384 27.11 21.55 -0.28
C SER A 384 25.68 21.36 -0.80
N ALA A 385 25.27 20.13 -1.18
CA ALA A 385 23.90 19.83 -1.61
C ALA A 385 22.90 19.76 -0.45
N LYS A 386 23.38 19.84 0.81
CA LYS A 386 22.52 20.04 1.98
C LYS A 386 21.82 21.40 1.95
N ASN A 387 22.46 22.42 1.37
CA ASN A 387 21.79 23.66 1.00
C ASN A 387 21.10 23.45 -0.35
N VAL A 388 19.77 23.46 -0.31
CA VAL A 388 18.90 23.17 -1.46
C VAL A 388 19.07 24.21 -2.56
N GLU A 389 19.33 25.48 -2.24
CA GLU A 389 19.54 26.53 -3.22
C GLU A 389 20.75 26.26 -4.12
N ASN A 390 21.80 25.64 -3.58
CA ASN A 390 22.98 25.27 -4.35
C ASN A 390 22.65 24.33 -5.50
N MET A 391 21.66 23.44 -5.35
CA MET A 391 21.25 22.52 -6.42
C MET A 391 20.70 23.26 -7.65
N PHE A 392 20.07 24.41 -7.43
CA PHE A 392 19.44 25.20 -8.49
C PHE A 392 20.35 26.29 -9.06
N ARG A 393 21.39 26.70 -8.33
CA ARG A 393 22.29 27.80 -8.70
C ARG A 393 23.72 27.40 -9.03
N VAL A 394 24.12 26.14 -8.79
CA VAL A 394 25.47 25.66 -9.05
C VAL A 394 25.91 25.97 -10.49
N GLN A 395 27.10 26.51 -10.67
CA GLN A 395 27.63 26.72 -12.01
C GLN A 395 28.07 25.39 -12.60
N ILE A 396 27.62 25.08 -13.81
CA ILE A 396 28.09 23.90 -14.54
C ILE A 396 29.41 24.27 -15.23
N PRO A 397 30.50 23.53 -14.97
CA PRO A 397 31.79 23.84 -15.56
C PRO A 397 31.76 23.88 -17.10
N PRO A 398 32.50 24.81 -17.74
CA PRO A 398 32.67 24.82 -19.18
C PRO A 398 33.15 23.46 -19.68
N GLY A 399 32.50 22.94 -20.74
CA GLY A 399 32.80 21.62 -21.30
C GLY A 399 31.95 20.46 -20.76
N ARG A 400 31.15 20.65 -19.71
CA ARG A 400 30.19 19.64 -19.23
C ARG A 400 28.75 20.03 -19.58
N LYS A 401 27.94 19.03 -19.96
CA LYS A 401 26.51 19.20 -20.24
C LYS A 401 25.63 19.12 -18.98
N SER A 402 26.13 18.47 -17.92
CA SER A 402 25.37 18.22 -16.71
C SER A 402 26.28 17.95 -15.52
N LEU A 403 25.71 18.08 -14.31
CA LEU A 403 26.26 17.56 -13.06
C LEU A 403 25.31 16.48 -12.53
N THR A 404 25.85 15.36 -12.06
CA THR A 404 25.06 14.30 -11.43
C THR A 404 25.37 14.25 -9.95
N LEU A 405 24.35 14.37 -9.10
CA LEU A 405 24.51 14.22 -7.66
C LEU A 405 24.64 12.74 -7.31
N LYS A 406 25.76 12.40 -6.67
CA LYS A 406 26.04 11.04 -6.19
C LYS A 406 25.49 10.85 -4.77
N TRP A 407 25.05 9.63 -4.49
CA TRP A 407 24.63 9.21 -3.15
C TRP A 407 25.85 8.79 -2.33
N LYS A 408 25.77 8.97 -1.01
CA LYS A 408 26.75 8.37 -0.09
C LYS A 408 26.72 6.85 -0.20
N ARG A 409 27.89 6.21 -0.15
CA ARG A 409 28.01 4.74 -0.22
C ARG A 409 27.09 4.03 0.78
N GLN A 410 26.99 4.56 1.99
CA GLN A 410 26.18 4.00 3.08
C GLN A 410 24.65 4.10 2.88
N VAL A 411 24.17 4.95 1.97
CA VAL A 411 22.73 5.13 1.74
C VAL A 411 22.20 4.42 0.50
N LEU A 412 23.09 3.94 -0.39
CA LEU A 412 22.72 3.30 -1.66
C LEU A 412 21.69 2.17 -1.48
N ASP A 413 21.87 1.36 -0.43
CA ASP A 413 21.01 0.21 -0.09
C ASP A 413 19.91 0.51 0.91
N LEU A 414 19.73 1.78 1.28
CA LEU A 414 18.63 2.16 2.15
C LEU A 414 17.34 2.30 1.33
N PRO A 415 16.22 1.72 1.81
CA PRO A 415 14.91 1.99 1.25
C PRO A 415 14.55 3.47 1.40
N VAL A 416 14.03 4.07 0.33
CA VAL A 416 13.50 5.44 0.39
C VAL A 416 12.27 5.48 1.30
N PHE A 417 11.37 4.50 1.11
CA PHE A 417 10.21 4.28 1.96
C PHE A 417 10.55 3.34 3.10
N ARG A 418 10.50 3.83 4.35
CA ARG A 418 10.89 3.08 5.54
C ARG A 418 9.73 2.88 6.52
N GLU A 419 9.69 1.71 7.13
CA GLU A 419 8.61 1.28 8.01
C GLU A 419 8.61 2.10 9.32
N PRO A 420 7.45 2.52 9.84
CA PRO A 420 7.37 3.08 11.19
C PRO A 420 7.81 2.05 12.23
N LEU A 421 8.58 2.47 13.25
CA LEU A 421 9.04 1.58 14.31
C LEU A 421 7.86 0.95 15.07
N ARG A 422 7.94 -0.36 15.28
CA ARG A 422 6.92 -1.18 15.95
C ARG A 422 7.43 -1.60 17.33
N GLY A 423 6.61 -1.45 18.36
CA GLY A 423 6.96 -1.80 19.74
C GLY A 423 6.42 -0.79 20.76
N ALA A 424 6.28 -1.21 22.03
CA ALA A 424 5.91 -0.30 23.11
C ALA A 424 7.07 0.68 23.36
N GLY A 425 6.82 2.00 23.26
CA GLY A 425 7.87 3.03 23.43
C GLY A 425 8.74 3.29 22.20
N ALA A 426 8.55 2.55 21.09
CA ALA A 426 9.25 2.79 19.84
C ALA A 426 8.63 3.99 19.09
N VAL A 427 9.46 4.99 18.82
CA VAL A 427 9.09 6.30 18.27
C VAL A 427 9.90 6.56 17.01
N GLY A 428 9.20 6.97 15.95
CA GLY A 428 9.81 7.36 14.68
C GLY A 428 9.81 6.25 13.62
N THR A 429 10.63 6.46 12.61
CA THR A 429 10.78 5.61 11.44
C THR A 429 12.00 4.70 11.58
N SER A 430 11.90 3.48 11.08
CA SER A 430 13.02 2.53 11.03
C SER A 430 14.17 3.10 10.22
N PRO A 431 15.43 2.93 10.67
CA PRO A 431 16.59 3.38 9.91
C PRO A 431 16.79 2.61 8.60
N THR A 432 16.45 1.32 8.58
CA THR A 432 16.79 0.40 7.47
C THR A 432 15.62 -0.41 6.93
N ALA A 433 14.56 -0.62 7.71
CA ALA A 433 13.48 -1.52 7.29
C ALA A 433 12.60 -0.88 6.21
N PRO A 434 12.35 -1.57 5.07
CA PRO A 434 11.50 -1.05 4.01
C PRO A 434 10.04 -0.97 4.45
N LEU A 435 9.32 0.03 3.94
CA LEU A 435 7.89 0.20 4.19
C LEU A 435 7.13 -1.00 3.62
N ARG A 436 6.30 -1.62 4.45
CA ARG A 436 5.48 -2.76 4.05
C ARG A 436 4.29 -2.28 3.23
N ALA A 437 3.95 -3.01 2.16
CA ALA A 437 2.74 -2.77 1.37
C ALA A 437 1.47 -2.79 2.25
N SER A 438 1.49 -3.54 3.35
CA SER A 438 0.41 -3.54 4.34
C SER A 438 0.19 -2.23 5.06
N THR A 439 1.28 -1.57 5.39
CA THR A 439 1.28 -0.28 6.09
C THR A 439 0.78 0.78 5.12
N TRP A 440 1.31 0.77 3.90
CA TRP A 440 0.86 1.61 2.79
C TRP A 440 -0.65 1.53 2.53
N ILE A 441 -1.21 0.33 2.33
CA ILE A 441 -2.65 0.14 2.11
C ILE A 441 -3.49 0.68 3.28
N THR A 442 -2.98 0.59 4.50
CA THR A 442 -3.68 1.14 5.68
C THR A 442 -3.72 2.67 5.61
N TYR A 443 -2.63 3.32 5.19
CA TYR A 443 -2.59 4.77 4.96
C TYR A 443 -3.57 5.18 3.86
N LEU A 444 -3.58 4.50 2.71
CA LEU A 444 -4.51 4.81 1.61
C LEU A 444 -5.98 4.69 2.02
N LYS A 445 -6.34 3.60 2.71
CA LYS A 445 -7.73 3.39 3.18
C LYS A 445 -8.18 4.49 4.14
N ARG A 446 -7.30 4.91 5.05
CA ARG A 446 -7.59 5.99 6.00
C ARG A 446 -7.73 7.32 5.28
N LEU A 447 -6.81 7.62 4.36
CA LEU A 447 -6.82 8.86 3.59
C LEU A 447 -8.08 8.99 2.74
N GLY A 448 -8.46 7.94 1.99
CA GLY A 448 -9.69 7.97 1.19
C GLY A 448 -10.96 8.13 2.03
N GLN A 449 -11.01 7.53 3.23
CA GLN A 449 -12.13 7.75 4.15
C GLN A 449 -12.23 9.19 4.63
N LYS A 450 -11.08 9.83 4.88
CA LYS A 450 -10.99 11.24 5.28
C LYS A 450 -11.32 12.21 4.14
N ALA A 451 -10.94 11.86 2.92
CA ALA A 451 -11.32 12.58 1.71
C ALA A 451 -12.81 12.40 1.35
N GLY A 452 -13.59 11.70 2.17
CA GLY A 452 -15.03 11.53 1.96
C GLY A 452 -15.41 10.46 0.94
N PHE A 453 -14.46 9.69 0.38
CA PHE A 453 -14.77 8.75 -0.71
C PHE A 453 -15.76 7.66 -0.27
N GLU A 454 -16.77 7.42 -1.12
CA GLU A 454 -17.73 6.33 -0.94
C GLU A 454 -17.03 4.97 -0.92
N HIS A 455 -16.11 4.77 -1.86
CA HIS A 455 -15.37 3.53 -2.04
C HIS A 455 -13.97 3.60 -1.41
N ALA A 456 -13.42 2.44 -1.07
CA ALA A 456 -12.07 2.38 -0.52
C ALA A 456 -11.03 2.82 -1.56
N PHE A 457 -10.25 3.84 -1.22
CA PHE A 457 -9.14 4.30 -2.05
C PHE A 457 -7.99 3.26 -2.08
N THR A 458 -7.52 2.95 -3.29
CA THR A 458 -6.40 2.03 -3.53
C THR A 458 -5.45 2.59 -4.59
N GLN A 459 -4.20 2.15 -4.55
CA GLN A 459 -3.18 2.49 -5.56
C GLN A 459 -3.59 2.08 -6.98
N TYR A 460 -4.40 1.02 -7.13
CA TYR A 460 -4.95 0.65 -8.44
C TYR A 460 -5.86 1.72 -9.04
N GLY A 461 -6.50 2.56 -8.22
CA GLY A 461 -7.25 3.73 -8.66
C GLY A 461 -6.37 4.72 -9.44
N LEU A 462 -5.22 5.07 -8.86
CA LEU A 462 -4.21 5.96 -9.48
C LEU A 462 -3.64 5.34 -10.76
N ARG A 463 -3.31 4.04 -10.71
CA ARG A 463 -2.79 3.31 -11.89
C ARG A 463 -3.78 3.33 -13.06
N ARG A 464 -5.09 3.21 -12.80
CA ARG A 464 -6.13 3.32 -13.83
C ARG A 464 -6.25 4.75 -14.36
N GLY A 465 -6.15 5.74 -13.47
CA GLY A 465 -6.13 7.16 -13.84
C GLY A 465 -5.05 7.44 -14.86
N LEU A 466 -3.80 7.07 -14.56
CA LEU A 466 -2.68 7.24 -15.49
C LEU A 466 -2.88 6.45 -16.78
N LEU A 467 -3.31 5.18 -16.69
CA LEU A 467 -3.51 4.36 -17.89
C LEU A 467 -4.50 5.00 -18.85
N ASN A 468 -5.59 5.57 -18.34
CA ASN A 468 -6.61 6.19 -19.19
C ASN A 468 -6.08 7.45 -19.90
N VAL A 469 -5.20 8.21 -19.25
CA VAL A 469 -4.49 9.34 -19.89
C VAL A 469 -3.56 8.81 -20.98
N VAL A 470 -2.68 7.87 -20.63
CA VAL A 470 -1.68 7.31 -21.57
C VAL A 470 -2.35 6.61 -22.75
N ASN A 471 -3.49 5.95 -22.54
CA ASN A 471 -4.22 5.26 -23.61
C ASN A 471 -4.71 6.21 -24.71
N ASN A 472 -4.96 7.47 -24.37
CA ASN A 472 -5.42 8.49 -25.32
C ASN A 472 -4.28 9.36 -25.85
N SER A 473 -3.11 9.35 -25.20
CA SER A 473 -2.00 10.27 -25.49
C SER A 473 -0.73 9.59 -26.00
N ALA A 474 -0.61 8.26 -25.90
CA ALA A 474 0.60 7.53 -26.28
C ALA A 474 0.30 6.28 -27.14
N PRO A 475 1.25 5.87 -28.00
CA PRO A 475 1.14 4.61 -28.75
C PRO A 475 0.98 3.39 -27.84
N ALA A 476 0.33 2.34 -28.36
CA ALA A 476 0.11 1.09 -27.64
C ALA A 476 1.42 0.45 -27.12
N SER A 477 2.53 0.59 -27.85
CA SER A 477 3.86 0.09 -27.44
C SER A 477 4.36 0.75 -26.15
N VAL A 478 4.27 2.08 -26.07
CA VAL A 478 4.67 2.87 -24.88
C VAL A 478 3.76 2.55 -23.70
N ARG A 479 2.45 2.44 -23.95
CA ARG A 479 1.47 2.04 -22.92
C ARG A 479 1.79 0.64 -22.38
N ASP A 480 2.01 -0.33 -23.25
CA ASP A 480 2.23 -1.72 -22.84
C ASP A 480 3.59 -1.88 -22.14
N GLN A 481 4.60 -1.11 -22.57
CA GLN A 481 5.87 -0.96 -21.85
C GLN A 481 5.62 -0.38 -20.45
N LEU A 482 4.94 0.76 -20.32
CA LEU A 482 4.71 1.42 -19.02
C LEU A 482 3.96 0.53 -18.03
N PHE A 483 2.97 -0.24 -18.47
CA PHE A 483 2.10 -1.02 -17.60
C PHE A 483 2.43 -2.52 -17.47
N ASP A 484 3.53 -3.02 -18.06
CA ASP A 484 3.89 -4.45 -18.04
C ASP A 484 2.79 -5.33 -18.63
N HIS A 485 2.23 -4.90 -19.76
CA HIS A 485 1.22 -5.66 -20.48
C HIS A 485 1.86 -6.45 -21.61
N GLN A 486 1.34 -7.65 -21.87
CA GLN A 486 1.47 -8.28 -23.17
C GLN A 486 0.52 -7.56 -24.14
N GLN A 487 0.84 -7.53 -25.43
CA GLN A 487 0.01 -6.88 -26.44
C GLN A 487 -1.46 -7.33 -26.30
N GLY A 488 -2.38 -6.37 -26.23
CA GLY A 488 -3.82 -6.64 -26.11
C GLY A 488 -4.36 -6.84 -24.68
N ALA A 489 -3.54 -6.82 -23.62
CA ALA A 489 -4.01 -6.98 -22.23
C ALA A 489 -4.70 -5.73 -21.61
N VAL A 490 -5.12 -4.77 -22.44
CA VAL A 490 -5.68 -3.47 -22.01
C VAL A 490 -7.06 -3.62 -21.38
N GLY A 491 -7.84 -4.60 -21.82
CA GLY A 491 -9.24 -4.76 -21.43
C GLY A 491 -9.48 -4.85 -19.91
N TYR A 492 -8.49 -5.29 -19.13
CA TYR A 492 -8.63 -5.41 -17.66
C TYR A 492 -8.71 -4.08 -16.91
N TYR A 493 -8.21 -3.02 -17.53
CA TYR A 493 -8.04 -1.71 -16.92
C TYR A 493 -8.82 -0.61 -17.64
N LEU A 494 -9.52 -0.95 -18.72
CA LEU A 494 -10.48 -0.04 -19.33
C LEU A 494 -11.48 0.43 -18.29
N ASP A 495 -11.76 1.72 -18.36
CA ASP A 495 -12.82 2.34 -17.61
C ASP A 495 -14.15 1.66 -17.97
N GLN A 496 -15.02 1.48 -16.97
CA GLN A 496 -16.38 1.02 -17.25
C GLN A 496 -17.24 2.16 -17.80
N GLU A 497 -16.87 3.40 -17.48
CA GLU A 497 -17.48 4.60 -18.03
C GLU A 497 -16.76 4.99 -19.32
N ILE A 498 -17.53 5.02 -20.41
CA ILE A 498 -17.02 5.39 -21.73
C ILE A 498 -16.73 6.90 -21.72
N ARG A 499 -15.50 7.29 -22.06
CA ARG A 499 -15.02 8.69 -22.02
C ARG A 499 -15.32 9.49 -23.29
N LEU A 500 -16.31 9.05 -24.06
CA LEU A 500 -16.80 9.72 -25.25
C LEU A 500 -18.23 10.16 -24.97
N ASP A 501 -18.51 11.43 -25.23
CA ASP A 501 -19.84 11.99 -25.14
C ASP A 501 -20.67 11.50 -26.34
N THR A 502 -21.29 10.35 -26.17
CA THR A 502 -22.04 9.68 -27.25
C THR A 502 -23.27 10.48 -27.67
N GLU A 503 -23.86 11.24 -26.75
CA GLU A 503 -25.02 12.08 -27.04
C GLU A 503 -24.62 13.24 -27.96
N SER A 504 -23.64 14.05 -27.55
CA SER A 504 -23.15 15.15 -28.39
C SER A 504 -22.59 14.65 -29.73
N CYS A 505 -21.87 13.52 -29.73
CA CYS A 505 -21.36 12.90 -30.95
C CYS A 505 -22.49 12.51 -31.90
N TYR A 506 -23.58 11.90 -31.40
CA TYR A 506 -24.71 11.50 -32.22
C TYR A 506 -25.50 12.70 -32.74
N LEU A 507 -25.66 13.74 -31.92
CA LEU A 507 -26.41 14.96 -32.26
C LEU A 507 -25.59 15.95 -33.11
N GLY A 508 -24.32 15.67 -33.41
CA GLY A 508 -23.43 16.61 -34.11
C GLY A 508 -23.17 17.90 -33.32
N LYS A 509 -23.24 17.85 -31.98
CA LYS A 509 -23.02 19.00 -31.09
C LYS A 509 -21.64 18.93 -30.44
N PRO A 510 -21.07 20.07 -29.99
CA PRO A 510 -19.89 20.04 -29.15
C PRO A 510 -20.18 19.28 -27.84
N SER A 511 -19.18 18.57 -27.32
CA SER A 511 -19.30 17.86 -26.04
C SER A 511 -19.38 18.86 -24.88
N ASN A 512 -20.22 18.57 -23.89
CA ASN A 512 -20.24 19.36 -22.65
C ASN A 512 -19.05 18.94 -21.76
N GLU A 513 -17.90 19.58 -21.96
CA GLU A 513 -16.66 19.24 -21.27
C GLU A 513 -16.75 19.33 -19.75
N VAL A 514 -17.55 20.27 -19.22
CA VAL A 514 -17.74 20.44 -17.78
C VAL A 514 -18.46 19.23 -17.19
N VAL A 515 -19.58 18.82 -17.80
CA VAL A 515 -20.35 17.64 -17.37
C VAL A 515 -19.49 16.39 -17.50
N GLN A 516 -18.78 16.24 -18.63
CA GLN A 516 -17.90 15.11 -18.85
C GLN A 516 -16.76 15.06 -17.83
N LYS A 517 -16.15 16.19 -17.47
CA LYS A 517 -15.12 16.26 -16.44
C LYS A 517 -15.69 15.87 -15.08
N MET A 518 -16.82 16.45 -14.67
CA MET A 518 -17.44 16.20 -13.36
C MET A 518 -17.91 14.75 -13.21
N ALA A 519 -18.54 14.18 -14.23
CA ALA A 519 -19.03 12.80 -14.23
C ALA A 519 -17.91 11.77 -14.01
N ARG A 520 -16.66 12.11 -14.39
CA ARG A 520 -15.49 11.23 -14.30
C ARG A 520 -14.76 11.29 -12.96
N LEU A 521 -15.12 12.21 -12.07
CA LEU A 521 -14.47 12.36 -10.76
C LEU A 521 -14.86 11.20 -9.84
N ALA A 522 -13.87 10.49 -9.29
CA ALA A 522 -14.15 9.56 -8.20
C ALA A 522 -14.64 10.28 -6.94
N SER A 523 -14.28 11.56 -6.80
CA SER A 523 -14.72 12.45 -5.73
C SER A 523 -16.12 13.03 -5.97
N LEU A 524 -16.80 12.73 -7.09
CA LEU A 524 -18.15 13.24 -7.34
C LEU A 524 -19.13 12.85 -6.22
N THR A 525 -19.00 11.62 -5.71
CA THR A 525 -19.81 11.13 -4.57
C THR A 525 -19.10 11.29 -3.23
N ALA A 526 -18.01 12.07 -3.16
CA ALA A 526 -17.30 12.27 -1.90
C ALA A 526 -18.12 13.15 -0.96
N ASP A 527 -18.26 12.70 0.29
CA ASP A 527 -19.00 13.42 1.31
C ASP A 527 -18.19 13.44 2.62
N ALA A 528 -17.81 14.64 3.04
CA ALA A 528 -17.05 14.87 4.27
C ALA A 528 -17.86 14.52 5.54
N SER A 529 -19.20 14.51 5.47
CA SER A 529 -20.09 14.12 6.56
C SER A 529 -20.18 12.59 6.75
N ALA A 530 -19.63 11.81 5.82
CA ALA A 530 -19.72 10.36 5.85
C ALA A 530 -19.12 9.77 7.15
N PRO A 531 -19.80 8.82 7.82
CA PRO A 531 -19.37 8.31 9.12
C PRO A 531 -17.93 7.78 9.14
N MET A 532 -17.09 8.34 10.00
CA MET A 532 -15.74 7.86 10.30
C MET A 532 -15.67 7.05 11.60
N GLU A 533 -16.59 7.31 12.53
CA GLU A 533 -16.71 6.61 13.80
C GLU A 533 -18.10 6.01 14.00
N LEU A 534 -18.22 5.11 14.98
CA LEU A 534 -19.52 4.66 15.45
C LEU A 534 -20.24 5.75 16.24
N SER A 535 -21.54 5.91 15.99
CA SER A 535 -22.41 6.74 16.83
C SER A 535 -22.49 6.20 18.27
N SER A 536 -22.95 7.03 19.21
CA SER A 536 -23.15 6.62 20.61
C SER A 536 -24.06 5.39 20.73
N GLU A 537 -25.15 5.36 19.96
CA GLU A 537 -26.07 4.22 19.91
C GLU A 537 -25.39 2.96 19.36
N GLN A 538 -24.62 3.07 18.28
CA GLN A 538 -23.87 1.94 17.71
C GLN A 538 -22.78 1.43 18.67
N LYS A 539 -22.12 2.33 19.41
CA LYS A 539 -21.17 1.97 20.47
C LYS A 539 -21.86 1.15 21.57
N THR A 540 -23.10 1.48 21.93
CA THR A 540 -23.92 0.71 22.88
C THR A 540 -24.30 -0.66 22.32
N LYS A 541 -24.79 -0.74 21.07
CA LYS A 541 -25.11 -2.01 20.40
C LYS A 541 -23.89 -2.94 20.32
N LEU A 542 -22.70 -2.39 20.06
CA LEU A 542 -21.45 -3.17 20.06
C LEU A 542 -21.15 -3.78 21.44
N LYS A 543 -21.41 -3.06 22.53
CA LYS A 543 -21.23 -3.58 23.89
C LYS A 543 -22.25 -4.67 24.24
N GLN A 544 -23.49 -4.53 23.77
CA GLN A 544 -24.60 -5.46 24.02
C GLN A 544 -24.56 -6.72 23.14
N HIS A 545 -23.70 -6.77 22.12
CA HIS A 545 -23.61 -7.93 21.23
C HIS A 545 -23.30 -9.22 22.01
N SER A 546 -24.12 -10.26 21.84
CA SER A 546 -24.07 -11.53 22.58
C SER A 546 -22.66 -12.14 22.65
N GLN A 547 -21.97 -12.22 21.51
CA GLN A 547 -20.61 -12.75 21.44
C GLN A 547 -19.56 -11.86 22.15
N VAL A 548 -19.75 -10.53 22.20
CA VAL A 548 -18.89 -9.62 22.98
C VAL A 548 -19.08 -9.88 24.47
N ILE A 549 -20.33 -10.03 24.91
CA ILE A 549 -20.67 -10.35 26.31
C ILE A 549 -20.08 -11.70 26.70
N HIS A 550 -20.32 -12.76 25.92
CA HIS A 550 -19.81 -14.10 26.19
C HIS A 550 -18.27 -14.16 26.25
N LEU A 551 -17.58 -13.55 25.26
CA LEU A 551 -16.12 -13.47 25.27
C LEU A 551 -15.61 -12.61 26.45
N GLY A 552 -16.36 -11.59 26.86
CA GLY A 552 -16.09 -10.77 28.03
C GLY A 552 -16.23 -11.54 29.35
N GLN A 553 -17.32 -12.30 29.52
CA GLN A 553 -17.55 -13.16 30.68
C GLN A 553 -16.45 -14.21 30.81
N ARG A 554 -16.09 -14.87 29.71
CA ARG A 554 -14.97 -15.83 29.70
C ARG A 554 -13.64 -15.19 30.10
N ASN A 555 -13.38 -13.96 29.68
CA ASN A 555 -12.18 -13.21 30.07
C ASN A 555 -12.19 -12.88 31.57
N LYS A 556 -13.33 -12.42 32.10
CA LYS A 556 -13.53 -12.17 33.53
C LYS A 556 -13.34 -13.44 34.36
N ALA A 557 -13.95 -14.56 33.97
CA ALA A 557 -13.81 -15.84 34.66
C ALA A 557 -12.35 -16.32 34.74
N LEU A 558 -11.57 -16.11 33.68
CA LEU A 558 -10.13 -16.41 33.70
C LEU A 558 -9.35 -15.47 34.64
N THR A 559 -9.76 -14.20 34.75
CA THR A 559 -9.18 -13.26 35.70
C THR A 559 -9.48 -13.68 37.15
N THR A 560 -10.73 -14.04 37.45
CA THR A 560 -11.12 -14.57 38.76
C THR A 560 -10.36 -15.83 39.11
N ARG A 561 -10.16 -16.76 38.16
CA ARG A 561 -9.36 -17.97 38.37
C ARG A 561 -7.88 -17.68 38.67
N ILE A 562 -7.31 -16.63 38.07
CA ILE A 562 -5.93 -16.21 38.35
C ILE A 562 -5.83 -15.66 39.78
N HIS A 563 -6.78 -14.83 40.21
CA HIS A 563 -6.78 -14.32 41.58
C HIS A 563 -7.04 -15.44 42.60
N ALA A 564 -7.93 -16.38 42.30
CA ALA A 564 -8.21 -17.54 43.13
C ALA A 564 -7.03 -18.52 43.27
N THR A 565 -6.02 -18.43 42.39
CA THR A 565 -4.78 -19.21 42.49
C THR A 565 -3.68 -18.51 43.29
N GLY A 566 -3.99 -17.37 43.92
CA GLY A 566 -3.08 -16.65 44.83
C GLY A 566 -2.30 -15.50 44.19
N TYR A 567 -2.54 -15.17 42.92
CA TYR A 567 -1.87 -14.05 42.25
C TYR A 567 -2.62 -12.73 42.47
N ASN A 568 -1.94 -11.71 43.02
CA ASN A 568 -2.50 -10.38 43.28
C ASN A 568 -2.76 -9.59 41.99
N THR A 569 -1.91 -9.76 40.98
CA THR A 569 -2.09 -9.17 39.66
C THR A 569 -2.05 -10.21 38.54
N ILE A 570 -2.65 -9.87 37.40
CA ILE A 570 -2.53 -10.71 36.19
C ILE A 570 -1.07 -10.77 35.70
N GLY A 571 -0.26 -9.76 36.00
CA GLY A 571 1.16 -9.72 35.66
C GLY A 571 1.96 -10.79 36.41
N ASP A 572 1.60 -11.04 37.67
CA ASP A 572 2.30 -12.00 38.54
C ASP A 572 2.11 -13.45 38.06
N ALA A 573 1.00 -13.72 37.38
CA ALA A 573 0.73 -15.03 36.78
C ALA A 573 1.48 -15.30 35.46
N LYS A 574 2.36 -14.39 35.02
CA LYS A 574 3.10 -14.53 33.75
C LYS A 574 3.93 -15.83 33.76
N GLY A 575 3.87 -16.57 32.66
CA GLY A 575 4.49 -17.91 32.54
C GLY A 575 3.53 -19.08 32.80
N THR A 576 2.39 -18.85 33.45
CA THR A 576 1.42 -19.92 33.74
C THR A 576 0.52 -20.28 32.54
N PRO A 577 0.00 -21.52 32.47
CA PRO A 577 -1.01 -21.90 31.47
C PRO A 577 -2.30 -21.07 31.55
N LEU A 578 -2.68 -20.62 32.76
CA LEU A 578 -3.86 -19.78 32.99
C LEU A 578 -3.67 -18.37 32.41
N PHE A 579 -2.49 -17.77 32.60
CA PHE A 579 -2.14 -16.50 31.97
C PHE A 579 -2.20 -16.58 30.44
N ASN A 580 -1.63 -17.62 29.85
CA ASN A 580 -1.69 -17.85 28.40
C ASN A 580 -3.13 -18.02 27.90
N LYS A 581 -3.98 -18.76 28.62
CA LYS A 581 -5.42 -18.87 28.32
C LYS A 581 -6.13 -17.52 28.41
N LYS A 582 -5.81 -16.69 29.42
CA LYS A 582 -6.38 -15.34 29.59
C LYS A 582 -5.96 -14.41 28.46
N LYS A 583 -4.67 -14.33 28.13
CA LYS A 583 -4.14 -13.52 27.03
C LYS A 583 -4.77 -13.90 25.70
N LYS A 584 -4.93 -15.19 25.44
CA LYS A 584 -5.63 -15.70 24.25
C LYS A 584 -7.12 -15.31 24.22
N ALA A 585 -7.81 -15.34 25.35
CA ALA A 585 -9.20 -14.90 25.45
C ALA A 585 -9.33 -13.37 25.24
N GLU A 586 -8.39 -12.60 25.79
CA GLU A 586 -8.28 -11.15 25.62
C GLU A 586 -8.02 -10.77 24.15
N ALA A 587 -7.06 -11.41 23.51
CA ALA A 587 -6.79 -11.22 22.09
C ALA A 587 -8.02 -11.55 21.23
N ARG A 588 -8.71 -12.67 21.51
CA ARG A 588 -9.96 -13.04 20.81
C ARG A 588 -11.05 -12.00 20.96
N LEU A 589 -11.29 -11.50 22.18
CA LEU A 589 -12.27 -10.45 22.47
C LEU A 589 -11.94 -9.16 21.71
N SER A 590 -10.69 -8.71 21.80
CA SER A 590 -10.22 -7.49 21.12
C SER A 590 -10.33 -7.62 19.60
N CYS A 591 -9.88 -8.73 19.02
CA CYS A 591 -10.03 -9.01 17.60
C CYS A 591 -11.50 -9.03 17.15
N PHE A 592 -12.39 -9.61 17.96
CA PHE A 592 -13.81 -9.65 17.66
C PHE A 592 -14.43 -8.25 17.69
N LYS A 593 -14.18 -7.46 18.74
CA LYS A 593 -14.63 -6.06 18.85
C LYS A 593 -14.17 -5.21 17.67
N ILE A 594 -12.90 -5.33 17.26
CA ILE A 594 -12.34 -4.59 16.11
C ILE A 594 -13.06 -5.00 14.81
N LYS A 595 -13.28 -6.30 14.59
CA LYS A 595 -13.99 -6.80 13.40
C LYS A 595 -15.43 -6.28 13.35
N LEU A 596 -16.14 -6.37 14.47
CA LEU A 596 -17.52 -5.91 14.60
C LEU A 596 -17.61 -4.40 14.39
N ARG A 597 -16.74 -3.61 15.03
CA ARG A 597 -16.65 -2.14 14.81
C ARG A 597 -16.46 -1.81 13.34
N ASN A 598 -15.47 -2.41 12.69
CA ASN A 598 -15.20 -2.15 11.28
C ASN A 598 -16.37 -2.52 10.38
N HIS A 599 -17.04 -3.65 10.67
CA HIS A 599 -18.23 -4.06 9.94
C HIS A 599 -19.38 -3.04 10.10
N MET A 600 -19.64 -2.58 11.31
CA MET A 600 -20.66 -1.57 11.60
C MET A 600 -20.36 -0.23 10.92
N ILE A 601 -19.11 0.24 10.93
CA ILE A 601 -18.70 1.47 10.22
C ILE A 601 -18.93 1.32 8.71
N VAL A 602 -18.52 0.19 8.11
CA VAL A 602 -18.76 -0.07 6.68
C VAL A 602 -20.25 -0.08 6.35
N GLN A 603 -21.08 -0.68 7.20
CA GLN A 603 -22.53 -0.64 7.02
C GLN A 603 -23.12 0.76 7.19
N ALA A 604 -22.64 1.54 8.15
CA ALA A 604 -23.10 2.91 8.39
C ALA A 604 -22.79 3.79 7.18
N ARG A 605 -21.56 3.74 6.66
CA ARG A 605 -21.17 4.45 5.42
C ARG A 605 -22.03 4.02 4.22
N LYS A 606 -22.24 2.72 4.02
CA LYS A 606 -23.12 2.25 2.94
C LYS A 606 -24.55 2.78 3.05
N ARG A 607 -25.09 2.91 4.27
CA ARG A 607 -26.41 3.49 4.49
C ARG A 607 -26.41 5.00 4.25
N HIS A 608 -25.33 5.67 4.63
CA HIS A 608 -25.11 7.10 4.38
C HIS A 608 -25.19 7.40 2.89
N PHE A 609 -24.28 6.86 2.07
CA PHE A 609 -24.26 7.12 0.62
C PHE A 609 -25.50 6.62 -0.13
N ARG A 610 -26.28 5.71 0.46
CA ARG A 610 -27.57 5.29 -0.12
C ARG A 610 -28.70 6.30 0.12
N LYS A 611 -28.61 7.13 1.16
CA LYS A 611 -29.72 7.97 1.63
C LYS A 611 -29.40 9.46 1.66
N ALA A 612 -28.12 9.84 1.80
CA ALA A 612 -27.70 11.22 2.02
C ALA A 612 -28.23 12.16 0.95
N ASP A 613 -28.05 11.82 -0.33
CA ASP A 613 -28.49 12.66 -1.45
C ASP A 613 -30.01 12.82 -1.49
N THR A 614 -30.76 11.72 -1.32
CA THR A 614 -32.23 11.77 -1.26
C THR A 614 -32.71 12.63 -0.10
N LEU A 615 -32.12 12.47 1.09
CA LEU A 615 -32.47 13.26 2.26
C LEU A 615 -32.11 14.74 2.08
N ALA A 616 -30.96 15.04 1.49
CA ALA A 616 -30.52 16.41 1.21
C ALA A 616 -31.37 17.09 0.13
N PHE A 617 -31.84 16.33 -0.86
CA PHE A 617 -32.78 16.80 -1.87
C PHE A 617 -34.16 17.08 -1.27
N ASP A 618 -34.76 16.09 -0.59
CA ASP A 618 -36.10 16.22 -0.02
C ASP A 618 -36.17 17.33 1.04
N ALA A 619 -35.10 17.51 1.83
CA ALA A 619 -35.02 18.56 2.82
C ALA A 619 -35.18 19.98 2.24
N GLN A 620 -34.86 20.20 0.96
CA GLN A 620 -35.02 21.50 0.29
C GLN A 620 -36.49 21.86 0.05
N PHE A 621 -37.38 20.87 -0.03
CA PHE A 621 -38.78 21.06 -0.42
C PHE A 621 -39.77 20.82 0.74
N THR A 622 -39.30 20.40 1.92
CA THR A 622 -40.14 20.31 3.12
C THR A 622 -40.18 21.62 3.91
N ALA A 623 -41.40 22.12 4.19
CA ALA A 623 -41.68 23.45 4.78
C ALA A 623 -41.00 23.75 6.14
N THR A 624 -40.55 22.73 6.89
CA THR A 624 -39.88 22.90 8.18
C THR A 624 -38.39 23.26 8.06
N ALA A 625 -37.82 23.31 6.84
CA ALA A 625 -36.39 23.49 6.61
C ALA A 625 -35.99 24.89 6.15
N ALA A 626 -36.92 25.78 5.78
CA ALA A 626 -36.57 27.16 5.39
C ALA A 626 -35.89 27.96 6.52
N ALA A 627 -36.08 27.56 7.79
CA ALA A 627 -35.39 28.13 8.96
C ALA A 627 -34.08 27.39 9.35
N HIS A 628 -33.81 26.22 8.76
CA HIS A 628 -32.62 25.38 9.02
C HIS A 628 -31.76 25.15 7.78
N MET A 629 -32.07 25.82 6.66
CA MET A 629 -31.07 26.11 5.64
C MET A 629 -30.05 27.06 6.26
N VAL A 630 -29.17 26.48 7.09
CA VAL A 630 -27.79 26.89 7.09
C VAL A 630 -27.42 26.87 5.62
N THR A 631 -27.33 28.04 5.00
CA THR A 631 -26.38 28.24 3.92
C THR A 631 -25.17 27.41 4.30
N PRO A 632 -24.53 26.65 3.41
CA PRO A 632 -23.11 26.47 3.63
C PRO A 632 -22.50 27.88 3.50
N ASP A 633 -22.67 28.73 4.53
CA ASP A 633 -21.50 29.17 5.26
C ASP A 633 -20.61 27.93 5.23
N THR A 634 -19.60 27.96 4.37
CA THR A 634 -18.24 28.13 4.87
C THR A 634 -18.25 28.41 6.38
N HIS A 635 -18.70 27.45 7.19
CA HIS A 635 -17.90 26.95 8.26
C HIS A 635 -16.69 26.42 7.49
N PRO A 636 -15.59 27.21 7.31
CA PRO A 636 -14.33 26.56 7.03
C PRO A 636 -14.27 25.47 8.09
N ALA A 637 -14.12 24.21 7.66
CA ALA A 637 -13.83 23.13 8.57
C ALA A 637 -12.83 23.71 9.57
N LYS A 638 -13.27 23.87 10.84
CA LYS A 638 -12.69 24.80 11.81
C LYS A 638 -11.18 24.84 11.60
N PRO A 639 -10.56 26.02 11.29
CA PRO A 639 -9.18 26.07 10.80
C PRO A 639 -8.33 25.10 11.60
N ILE A 640 -7.76 24.12 10.91
CA ILE A 640 -7.05 23.04 11.59
C ILE A 640 -5.81 23.69 12.19
N GLU A 641 -5.86 23.87 13.50
CA GLU A 641 -4.73 24.39 14.26
C GLU A 641 -3.64 23.32 14.28
N TYR A 642 -2.55 23.56 13.56
CA TYR A 642 -1.45 22.63 13.48
C TYR A 642 -0.64 22.69 14.76
N ASN A 643 -0.46 21.54 15.41
CA ASN A 643 0.26 21.48 16.69
C ASN A 643 1.76 21.81 16.56
N ILE A 644 2.31 21.76 15.33
CA ILE A 644 3.72 21.99 15.02
C ILE A 644 3.84 23.06 13.91
N PRO A 645 4.73 24.05 14.07
CA PRO A 645 4.87 25.16 13.11
C PRO A 645 5.36 24.69 11.75
N GLU A 646 6.22 23.66 11.68
CA GLU A 646 6.74 23.14 10.41
C GLU A 646 5.62 22.58 9.53
N ARG A 647 4.59 21.97 10.12
CA ARG A 647 3.44 21.50 9.35
C ARG A 647 2.60 22.67 8.85
N ALA A 648 2.37 23.68 9.70
CA ALA A 648 1.66 24.89 9.29
C ALA A 648 2.37 25.55 8.10
N GLU A 649 3.70 25.63 8.15
CA GLU A 649 4.52 26.23 7.11
C GLU A 649 4.48 25.42 5.80
N VAL A 650 4.62 24.09 5.87
CA VAL A 650 4.48 23.23 4.68
C VAL A 650 3.11 23.43 4.04
N VAL A 651 2.04 23.49 4.83
CA VAL A 651 0.68 23.71 4.32
C VAL A 651 0.54 25.09 3.69
N ARG A 652 0.99 26.15 4.38
CA ARG A 652 0.95 27.52 3.88
C ARG A 652 1.68 27.62 2.53
N LEU A 653 2.90 27.11 2.46
CA LEU A 653 3.71 27.17 1.24
C LEU A 653 3.22 26.24 0.13
N THR A 654 2.54 25.13 0.44
CA THR A 654 2.09 24.17 -0.58
C THR A 654 0.69 24.49 -1.09
N CYS A 655 -0.21 24.96 -0.24
CA CYS A 655 -1.63 25.14 -0.56
C CYS A 655 -2.03 26.58 -0.91
N SER A 656 -1.14 27.56 -0.83
CA SER A 656 -1.41 28.92 -1.34
C SER A 656 -1.44 28.98 -2.86
N PRO A 657 -2.30 29.81 -3.48
CA PRO A 657 -2.26 30.05 -4.93
C PRO A 657 -0.86 30.49 -5.39
N GLY A 658 -0.40 29.97 -6.52
CA GLY A 658 0.87 30.35 -7.15
C GLY A 658 0.72 31.44 -8.22
N ASP A 659 -0.51 31.86 -8.50
CA ASP A 659 -0.83 32.77 -9.60
C ASP A 659 -0.18 34.14 -9.38
N GLY A 660 0.49 34.65 -10.42
CA GLY A 660 1.14 35.96 -10.40
C GLY A 660 2.54 36.00 -9.75
N LEU A 661 3.07 34.89 -9.23
CA LEU A 661 4.45 34.86 -8.71
C LEU A 661 5.47 34.95 -9.86
N SER A 662 6.50 35.79 -9.67
CA SER A 662 7.66 35.83 -10.56
C SER A 662 8.47 34.52 -10.50
N ASP A 663 9.25 34.21 -11.54
CA ASP A 663 10.13 33.02 -11.57
C ASP A 663 11.06 32.95 -10.33
N ARG A 664 11.51 34.11 -9.84
CA ARG A 664 12.36 34.21 -8.63
C ARG A 664 11.59 33.85 -7.36
N GLU A 665 10.34 34.28 -7.23
CA GLU A 665 9.48 33.95 -6.10
C GLU A 665 9.04 32.49 -6.13
N LYS A 666 8.73 31.95 -7.31
CA LYS A 666 8.46 30.52 -7.52
C LYS A 666 9.64 29.67 -7.07
N LEU A 667 10.87 30.03 -7.45
CA LEU A 667 12.07 29.33 -6.99
C LEU A 667 12.25 29.43 -5.47
N ARG A 668 12.09 30.63 -4.89
CA ARG A 668 12.20 30.82 -3.43
C ARG A 668 11.19 29.97 -2.69
N ARG A 669 9.92 30.00 -3.11
CA ARG A 669 8.84 29.18 -2.55
C ARG A 669 9.18 27.70 -2.66
N ARG A 670 9.69 27.24 -3.80
CA ARG A 670 10.11 25.85 -4.02
C ARG A 670 11.20 25.42 -3.03
N ILE A 671 12.24 26.25 -2.84
CA ILE A 671 13.32 25.99 -1.88
C ILE A 671 12.75 25.92 -0.45
N GLN A 672 11.95 26.91 -0.05
CA GLN A 672 11.32 26.95 1.27
C GLN A 672 10.44 25.72 1.53
N VAL A 673 9.70 25.24 0.52
CA VAL A 673 8.88 24.04 0.63
C VAL A 673 9.74 22.79 0.89
N ILE A 674 10.86 22.65 0.17
CA ILE A 674 11.78 21.50 0.34
C ILE A 674 12.36 21.51 1.76
N GLU A 675 12.82 22.67 2.21
CA GLU A 675 13.40 22.86 3.54
C GLU A 675 12.37 22.62 4.65
N ALA A 676 11.17 23.20 4.53
CA ALA A 676 10.08 23.00 5.49
C ALA A 676 9.66 21.52 5.57
N ARG A 677 9.61 20.79 4.44
CA ARG A 677 9.34 19.34 4.44
C ARG A 677 10.47 18.53 5.05
N ALA A 678 11.72 18.92 4.82
CA ALA A 678 12.88 18.29 5.44
C ALA A 678 12.89 18.49 6.95
N ALA A 679 12.61 19.70 7.44
CA ALA A 679 12.48 20.02 8.87
C ALA A 679 11.31 19.28 9.51
N LEU A 680 10.16 19.22 8.82
CA LEU A 680 8.98 18.48 9.29
C LEU A 680 9.31 17.02 9.57
N CYS A 681 10.20 16.36 8.82
CA CYS A 681 10.51 14.95 9.01
C CYS A 681 10.96 14.57 10.43
N ASP A 682 11.52 15.51 11.19
CA ASP A 682 11.99 15.32 12.57
C ASP A 682 10.93 15.54 13.64
N ARG A 683 9.77 16.05 13.25
CA ARG A 683 8.72 16.40 14.18
C ARG A 683 7.78 15.22 14.44
N ARG A 684 7.03 15.33 15.53
CA ARG A 684 5.99 14.39 15.91
C ARG A 684 4.78 15.14 16.45
N GLU A 685 3.64 14.91 15.81
CA GLU A 685 2.37 15.39 16.36
C GLU A 685 1.88 14.53 17.52
N THR A 686 1.41 15.18 18.58
CA THR A 686 0.68 14.52 19.66
C THR A 686 -0.77 14.30 19.27
N GLN A 687 -1.31 13.13 19.64
CA GLN A 687 -2.72 12.83 19.41
C GLN A 687 -3.58 13.86 20.13
N ARG A 688 -4.46 14.54 19.38
CA ARG A 688 -5.51 15.41 19.93
C ARG A 688 -6.39 14.58 20.86
N ARG A 689 -6.13 14.65 22.17
CA ARG A 689 -6.89 13.89 23.17
C ARG A 689 -8.04 14.74 23.68
N GLY A 690 -9.25 14.39 23.28
CA GLY A 690 -10.46 14.61 24.08
C GLY A 690 -11.53 15.49 23.46
N ARG A 691 -12.77 15.05 23.71
CA ARG A 691 -14.04 15.79 23.67
C ARG A 691 -13.81 17.26 24.07
N PRO A 692 -14.36 18.25 23.33
CA PRO A 692 -14.29 19.64 23.77
C PRO A 692 -14.89 19.70 25.18
N LYS A 693 -14.11 20.20 26.15
CA LYS A 693 -14.70 20.66 27.41
C LYS A 693 -15.69 21.75 27.02
N SER A 694 -16.95 21.60 27.42
CA SER A 694 -17.91 22.71 27.30
C SER A 694 -17.32 23.91 28.01
N THR A 695 -17.20 25.01 27.28
CA THR A 695 -17.25 26.40 27.75
C THR A 695 -17.14 26.56 29.26
N VAL A 696 -15.91 26.62 29.76
CA VAL A 696 -15.63 27.45 30.94
C VAL A 696 -15.35 28.82 30.37
N LYS A 697 -16.16 29.80 30.74
CA LYS A 697 -16.01 31.22 30.38
C LYS A 697 -14.56 31.64 30.66
N GLN A 698 -13.82 31.99 29.61
CA GLN A 698 -12.62 32.81 29.77
C GLN A 698 -13.10 34.25 29.76
N GLU A 699 -12.95 34.91 30.90
CA GLU A 699 -12.89 36.37 30.94
C GLU A 699 -11.67 36.81 30.13
N GLU A 700 -11.90 37.81 29.29
CA GLU A 700 -10.92 38.44 28.42
C GLU A 700 -9.82 39.08 29.27
N SER A 701 -8.57 38.69 29.02
CA SER A 701 -7.42 39.54 29.26
C SER A 701 -6.66 39.65 27.94
N GLU A 702 -6.83 40.79 27.28
CA GLU A 702 -6.10 41.19 26.10
C GLU A 702 -4.58 41.26 26.38
N GLY A 703 -3.78 40.83 25.40
CA GLY A 703 -2.33 41.05 25.38
C GLY A 703 -1.50 39.76 25.29
N ALA A 704 -1.39 39.17 24.09
CA ALA A 704 -0.32 38.23 23.79
C ALA A 704 0.50 38.81 22.62
N VAL A 705 1.66 39.35 22.98
CA VAL A 705 2.70 39.82 22.06
C VAL A 705 3.25 38.62 21.28
N ASN A 706 3.48 38.82 19.98
CA ASN A 706 4.21 37.89 19.13
C ASN A 706 5.68 37.83 19.60
N GLU A 707 6.04 36.81 20.37
CA GLU A 707 7.45 36.47 20.63
C GLU A 707 7.91 35.37 19.68
N SER A 708 8.99 35.66 18.97
CA SER A 708 9.72 34.76 18.08
C SER A 708 10.28 33.54 18.83
N GLU A 709 10.14 32.34 18.25
CA GLU A 709 10.57 31.06 18.83
C GLU A 709 12.10 30.93 19.10
N GLU A 710 12.92 31.92 18.76
CA GLU A 710 14.36 31.90 19.06
C GLU A 710 14.67 32.11 20.56
N ASP A 711 13.77 32.71 21.35
CA ASP A 711 13.95 32.91 22.81
C ASP A 711 13.30 31.81 23.68
N ALA A 712 12.54 30.87 23.10
CA ALA A 712 11.80 29.86 23.85
C ALA A 712 12.64 28.68 24.39
N ASN A 713 13.95 28.68 24.12
CA ASN A 713 14.85 27.62 24.59
C ASN A 713 15.33 27.82 26.05
N ALA A 714 14.93 28.92 26.70
CA ALA A 714 15.47 29.32 28.00
C ALA A 714 14.74 28.76 29.24
N ASP A 715 13.44 28.46 29.19
CA ASP A 715 12.67 28.29 30.46
C ASP A 715 11.87 26.97 30.55
N PHE A 716 12.54 25.83 30.32
CA PHE A 716 11.99 24.55 30.75
C PHE A 716 12.19 24.38 32.27
N PRO A 717 11.15 23.98 33.02
CA PRO A 717 11.26 23.87 34.46
C PRO A 717 12.25 22.78 34.87
N MET A 718 13.30 23.18 35.61
CA MET A 718 14.29 22.25 36.17
C MET A 718 13.68 21.23 37.14
N VAL A 719 12.54 21.57 37.74
CA VAL A 719 11.76 20.66 38.58
C VAL A 719 10.45 20.33 37.87
N CYS A 720 10.34 19.09 37.39
CA CYS A 720 9.09 18.58 36.81
C CYS A 720 8.02 18.38 37.90
N ARG A 721 6.78 18.78 37.62
CA ARG A 721 5.63 18.43 38.47
C ARG A 721 5.43 16.90 38.51
N PRO A 722 4.81 16.32 39.56
CA PRO A 722 4.54 14.88 39.64
C PRO A 722 3.69 14.31 38.50
N THR A 723 3.02 15.18 37.74
CA THR A 723 2.19 14.87 36.58
C THR A 723 2.90 15.11 35.24
N GLN A 724 4.13 15.62 35.23
CA GLN A 724 4.91 15.90 34.02
C GLN A 724 5.96 14.81 33.79
N SER A 725 6.29 14.57 32.52
CA SER A 725 7.27 13.55 32.12
C SER A 725 8.56 14.20 31.65
N LEU A 726 9.66 13.95 32.37
CA LEU A 726 11.00 14.43 32.02
C LEU A 726 11.41 13.98 30.59
N PHE A 727 11.03 12.75 30.20
CA PHE A 727 11.28 12.22 28.86
C PHE A 727 10.52 12.95 27.75
N ARG A 728 9.34 13.52 28.02
CA ARG A 728 8.61 14.35 27.05
C ARG A 728 9.20 15.75 26.96
N LEU A 729 9.57 16.31 28.11
CA LEU A 729 10.21 17.62 28.20
C LEU A 729 11.52 17.65 27.38
N GLY A 730 12.25 16.54 27.40
CA GLY A 730 13.44 16.29 26.59
C GLY A 730 13.25 15.89 25.12
N ASP A 731 12.01 15.69 24.66
CA ASP A 731 11.72 15.21 23.30
C ASP A 731 11.54 16.40 22.33
N GLU A 732 12.64 16.83 21.73
CA GLU A 732 12.70 17.97 20.78
C GLU A 732 11.81 17.78 19.54
N ARG A 733 11.37 16.55 19.26
CA ARG A 733 10.46 16.25 18.14
C ARG A 733 9.04 16.76 18.40
N LEU A 734 8.66 16.97 19.65
CA LEU A 734 7.36 17.48 20.05
C LEU A 734 7.30 19.01 19.94
N SER A 735 6.11 19.58 19.84
CA SER A 735 5.91 21.01 20.06
C SER A 735 6.12 21.37 21.53
N TYR A 736 6.32 22.66 21.82
CA TYR A 736 6.46 23.16 23.19
C TYR A 736 5.34 22.64 24.11
N GLN A 737 4.08 22.81 23.71
CA GLN A 737 2.92 22.30 24.46
C GLN A 737 2.94 20.77 24.66
N GLY A 738 3.48 20.02 23.70
CA GLY A 738 3.67 18.58 23.81
C GLY A 738 4.74 18.19 24.84
N ARG A 739 5.79 19.00 24.96
CA ARG A 739 6.93 18.81 25.87
C ARG A 739 6.55 19.11 27.32
N VAL A 740 5.79 20.18 27.57
CA VAL A 740 5.31 20.57 28.92
C VAL A 740 3.99 19.89 29.33
N TYR A 741 3.55 18.87 28.59
CA TYR A 741 2.26 18.20 28.80
C TYR A 741 2.09 17.62 30.20
N GLU A 742 0.96 17.96 30.84
CA GLU A 742 0.57 17.41 32.14
C GLU A 742 -0.42 16.25 32.00
N TYR A 743 -0.10 15.14 32.66
CA TYR A 743 -1.00 14.00 32.77
C TYR A 743 -2.03 14.23 33.88
N ALA A 744 -3.25 13.73 33.67
CA ALA A 744 -4.30 13.84 34.68
C ALA A 744 -3.99 13.16 36.03
N LYS A 745 -3.06 12.20 36.07
CA LYS A 745 -2.66 11.46 37.29
C LYS A 745 -1.18 11.05 37.23
N PRO A 746 -0.43 11.08 38.35
CA PRO A 746 0.97 10.65 38.40
C PRO A 746 1.20 9.22 37.87
N ASN A 747 0.34 8.27 38.24
CA ASN A 747 0.46 6.89 37.76
C ASN A 747 0.35 6.78 36.23
N LYS A 748 -0.39 7.68 35.57
CA LYS A 748 -0.49 7.69 34.09
C LYS A 748 0.77 8.25 33.44
N MET A 749 1.42 9.22 34.08
CA MET A 749 2.74 9.72 33.70
C MET A 749 3.79 8.61 33.87
N MET A 750 3.82 7.93 35.03
CA MET A 750 4.77 6.83 35.30
C MET A 750 4.63 5.67 34.31
N ASN A 751 3.41 5.32 33.90
CA ASN A 751 3.20 4.34 32.82
C ASN A 751 3.84 4.74 31.48
N GLU A 752 4.00 6.03 31.19
CA GLU A 752 4.76 6.48 30.01
C GLU A 752 6.26 6.35 30.27
N VAL A 753 6.73 6.86 31.42
CA VAL A 753 8.14 6.77 31.83
C VAL A 753 8.65 5.33 31.76
N GLU A 754 7.89 4.37 32.30
CA GLU A 754 8.22 2.94 32.21
C GLU A 754 8.44 2.45 30.77
N LYS A 755 7.73 3.00 29.77
CA LYS A 755 7.96 2.61 28.37
C LYS A 755 9.26 3.16 27.81
N HIS A 756 9.72 4.32 28.31
CA HIS A 756 11.02 4.86 27.96
C HIS A 756 12.12 4.02 28.63
N LEU A 757 11.94 3.68 29.91
CA LEU A 757 12.89 2.89 30.69
C LEU A 757 13.05 1.45 30.20
N LYS A 758 12.03 0.85 29.57
CA LYS A 758 12.11 -0.49 28.95
C LYS A 758 13.20 -0.68 27.90
N LYS A 759 13.82 0.40 27.43
CA LYS A 759 14.94 0.37 26.48
C LYS A 759 16.29 0.17 27.15
N TYR A 760 16.34 0.36 28.46
CA TYR A 760 17.54 0.31 29.28
C TYR A 760 17.53 -0.97 30.12
N THR A 761 18.69 -1.61 30.25
CA THR A 761 18.89 -2.70 31.21
C THR A 761 19.06 -2.13 32.61
N PRO A 762 18.85 -2.92 33.68
CA PRO A 762 19.02 -2.44 35.06
C PRO A 762 20.41 -1.88 35.39
N LYS A 763 21.43 -2.16 34.56
CA LYS A 763 22.81 -1.67 34.73
C LYS A 763 23.14 -0.47 33.85
N ASP A 764 22.25 -0.07 32.95
CA ASP A 764 22.51 1.05 32.04
C ASP A 764 22.35 2.37 32.80
N GLN A 765 23.30 3.29 32.62
CA GLN A 765 23.11 4.67 33.04
C GLN A 765 22.05 5.32 32.14
N VAL A 766 21.01 5.87 32.75
CA VAL A 766 19.95 6.58 32.02
C VAL A 766 20.37 8.05 31.87
N PRO A 767 20.70 8.53 30.66
CA PRO A 767 21.08 9.92 30.47
C PRO A 767 19.90 10.84 30.79
N CYS A 768 20.17 11.96 31.46
CA CYS A 768 19.14 12.95 31.76
C CYS A 768 18.59 13.52 30.43
N PRO A 769 17.29 13.34 30.12
CA PRO A 769 16.76 13.83 28.86
C PRO A 769 16.48 15.33 28.89
N HIS A 770 16.70 16.03 30.01
CA HIS A 770 16.41 17.46 30.14
C HIS A 770 17.22 18.29 29.12
N PRO A 771 16.60 19.27 28.44
CA PRO A 771 17.25 20.06 27.39
C PRO A 771 18.53 20.74 27.85
N GLN A 772 18.53 21.30 29.06
CA GLN A 772 19.71 21.95 29.63
C GLN A 772 20.82 20.95 30.03
N CYS A 773 20.46 19.72 30.42
CA CYS A 773 21.47 18.69 30.74
C CYS A 773 22.09 18.08 29.49
N LYS A 774 21.32 17.95 28.40
CA LYS A 774 21.84 17.53 27.09
C LYS A 774 22.82 18.54 26.49
N ALA A 775 22.56 19.84 26.66
CA ALA A 775 23.45 20.90 26.19
C ALA A 775 24.79 20.92 26.95
N ALA A 776 24.83 20.34 28.16
CA ALA A 776 25.97 20.34 29.06
C ALA A 776 26.75 19.00 29.10
N ASP A 777 26.41 18.01 28.25
CA ASP A 777 26.98 16.64 28.26
C ASP A 777 27.04 15.99 29.66
N TRP A 778 26.07 16.33 30.52
CA TRP A 778 26.05 15.86 31.91
C TRP A 778 25.49 14.43 31.98
N SER A 779 26.36 13.45 32.22
CA SER A 779 25.97 12.11 32.67
C SER A 779 25.69 12.15 34.18
N CYS A 780 24.51 11.66 34.59
CA CYS A 780 24.17 11.56 36.01
C CYS A 780 25.05 10.48 36.65
N PRO A 781 25.87 10.80 37.67
CA PRO A 781 26.48 9.76 38.49
C PRO A 781 25.38 8.99 39.23
N VAL A 782 25.60 7.68 39.34
CA VAL A 782 24.65 6.62 39.76
C VAL A 782 23.95 6.90 41.09
#